data_AF-A0A0C9MY99-F1
#
_entry.id   AF-A0A0C9MY99-F1
#
_cell.length_a   1.000
_cell.length_b   1.000
_cell.length_c   1.000
_cell.angle_alpha   90.00
_cell.angle_beta   90.00
_cell.angle_gamma   90.00
#
_symmetry.space_group_name_H-M   'P 1'
#
loop_
_entity.id
_entity.type
_entity.pdbx_description
1 polymer ?
#
loop_
_entity_poly.entity_id
_entity_poly.type
_entity_poly.pdbx_seq_one_letter_code
_entity_poly.pdbx_strand_id
1 'polypeptide(L)'
;MTFGTDLKDQVPSILKYVGDGINSLTQFRNFIKERSNIEREYAQKLDTLTRKYKAHNSNKKTGNTADQQDDWDWDDTSSTTASAWSHLLDQTALVAKSRLRLVDDLNNVVVDSLRGTAVRKEESRKKHAAFYHKLKSERDRTYAEKDKAKQLYDDACAEIENIKAKISKSSGDVDKLQRQMDACLLDRDNKKNLYLLSISVANAEREKYFEDDIPILADHLEDLDASRITALKSILKNYIDMETQLITTVQKCHDDTLVSIEKLSPSIDAGVFTRSALGAVEATEKAANVTFTFIPWNGGANAAETIIDRDDNLVASDSAVIFLNNKLIKDRRQLDVLADDLSKRSADMSQLESAVKAIENRASAEYDKSNEKLMDLIRDITLLSTQKVRVKSEVDLIIQNIGDDGLRAENHDFKSSSFTIPTTCDLCNSTIWGLSNKGLTCRACGFNCHAKCEMKVAPNCSKKKGQINPQPLPSTLQPVSTRAVRKESVSGGSISSIPASYSTSTYDQPTSAIAPSFAASSSPDYMRSLYAYDAQNVDELSIAEGDVLTIVEPDDGTGWIKAQLGDQVGLVPANYIEYINPQNDAAPVANIMDTAASVSDSYYTSPTTPPAVDQFVDSTGTQHDDIPPPPPPPPMPGSAQPSPPTETVVALYNFEAVNAEELNIRQGDIITHENNPFVHSIASSCSEINTLLSRQPMSTVKDIVSKFQFTRVLANDTRAKLVYVLGQIDGKDCIISFEKTQYDDTNISSLTHTVNSNTMDDIVENNIYGWCMARLESRDPDTRIKTIYPATDVHIAKYEAQSRVMLVETPEQYESITLPYIKSIPGKRTTWVHNILNGSAEADRVIFHDHDPENGFVILPDMKWDGRNETLYWVAISMRSDILSLRSLSSQHVGLLKRLREASYRLVKEKANLSPSQLRLFIHYQPSYYHFHVHITAVAFSDAPGVVSGQAHLLDTVINNIELYPDYYQKATIPFVIGEKHPLTSGFSEK
;
A
#
# COMPACT_ATOMS: atom_id res chain seq x y z
N MET A 1 50.16 37.31 20.30
CA MET A 1 50.30 36.96 18.88
C MET A 1 49.24 37.74 18.14
N THR A 2 49.64 38.42 17.07
CA THR A 2 48.77 39.10 16.10
C THR A 2 49.34 38.82 14.70
N PHE A 3 48.58 39.10 13.65
CA PHE A 3 49.08 39.00 12.29
C PHE A 3 50.28 39.94 12.05
N GLY A 4 50.30 41.12 12.66
CA GLY A 4 51.42 42.06 12.58
C GLY A 4 52.68 41.65 13.34
N THR A 5 52.56 40.99 14.50
CA THR A 5 53.75 40.54 15.24
C THR A 5 54.35 39.25 14.69
N ASP A 6 53.52 38.28 14.30
CA ASP A 6 53.97 36.90 14.05
C ASP A 6 53.99 36.49 12.56
N LEU A 7 53.34 37.25 11.67
CA LEU A 7 53.13 36.88 10.27
C LEU A 7 53.65 37.93 9.26
N LYS A 8 54.69 38.68 9.63
CA LYS A 8 55.29 39.78 8.83
C LYS A 8 55.55 39.42 7.35
N ASP A 9 56.13 38.26 7.06
CA ASP A 9 56.41 37.85 5.67
C ASP A 9 55.22 37.18 4.93
N GLN A 10 54.06 37.03 5.61
CA GLN A 10 52.97 36.13 5.20
C GLN A 10 51.68 36.87 4.76
N VAL A 11 51.75 38.16 4.42
CA VAL A 11 50.58 38.94 3.94
C VAL A 11 49.78 38.26 2.80
N PRO A 12 50.37 37.59 1.79
CA PRO A 12 49.61 36.84 0.80
C PRO A 12 48.78 35.70 1.41
N SER A 13 49.31 35.02 2.43
CA SER A 13 48.64 33.94 3.17
C SER A 13 47.50 34.49 4.04
N ILE A 14 47.68 35.67 4.66
CA ILE A 14 46.62 36.39 5.39
C ILE A 14 45.50 36.81 4.42
N LEU A 15 45.84 37.43 3.27
CA LEU A 15 44.86 37.84 2.25
C LEU A 15 44.08 36.66 1.66
N LYS A 16 44.68 35.46 1.61
CA LYS A 16 43.98 34.22 1.31
C LYS A 16 43.03 33.83 2.45
N TYR A 17 43.52 33.68 3.68
CA TYR A 17 42.73 33.29 4.86
C TYR A 17 41.48 34.17 5.03
N VAL A 18 41.65 35.50 5.01
CA VAL A 18 40.54 36.46 5.12
C VAL A 18 39.54 36.29 3.96
N GLY A 19 40.04 35.97 2.76
CA GLY A 19 39.22 35.70 1.58
C GLY A 19 38.41 34.40 1.68
N ASP A 20 39.05 33.31 2.08
CA ASP A 20 38.39 32.00 2.28
C ASP A 20 37.31 32.11 3.37
N GLY A 21 37.59 32.84 4.45
CA GLY A 21 36.61 33.15 5.49
C GLY A 21 35.47 34.07 5.02
N ILE A 22 35.71 35.01 4.09
CA ILE A 22 34.64 35.78 3.44
C ILE A 22 33.80 34.89 2.52
N ASN A 23 34.42 33.96 1.80
CA ASN A 23 33.72 33.00 0.94
C ASN A 23 32.78 32.09 1.74
N SER A 24 33.12 31.74 2.98
CA SER A 24 32.22 30.97 3.86
C SER A 24 30.87 31.67 4.10
N LEU A 25 30.81 33.01 4.14
CA LEU A 25 29.55 33.77 4.22
C LEU A 25 28.62 33.47 3.04
N THR A 26 29.17 33.25 1.85
CA THR A 26 28.42 32.87 0.64
C THR A 26 27.86 31.45 0.76
N GLN A 27 28.61 30.54 1.40
CA GLN A 27 28.15 29.17 1.67
C GLN A 27 27.00 29.15 2.68
N PHE A 28 27.15 29.85 3.82
CA PHE A 28 26.08 30.03 4.81
C PHE A 28 24.82 30.65 4.18
N ARG A 29 24.99 31.67 3.32
CA ARG A 29 23.88 32.30 2.59
C ARG A 29 23.13 31.31 1.70
N ASN A 30 23.86 30.46 0.96
CA ASN A 30 23.25 29.46 0.07
C ASN A 30 22.46 28.43 0.89
N PHE A 31 23.06 27.89 1.96
CA PHE A 31 22.40 26.94 2.87
C PHE A 31 21.09 27.50 3.45
N ILE A 32 21.07 28.74 3.96
CA ILE A 32 19.85 29.36 4.50
C ILE A 32 18.81 29.58 3.39
N LYS A 33 19.22 29.95 2.17
CA LYS A 33 18.30 30.10 1.03
C LYS A 33 17.68 28.75 0.63
N GLU A 34 18.47 27.68 0.58
CA GLU A 34 18.01 26.33 0.28
C GLU A 34 17.06 25.81 1.37
N ARG A 35 17.40 26.01 2.66
CA ARG A 35 16.50 25.75 3.80
C ARG A 35 15.16 26.50 3.66
N SER A 36 15.18 27.78 3.32
CA SER A 36 13.95 28.58 3.17
C SER A 36 13.07 28.12 2.00
N ASN A 37 13.64 27.50 0.96
CA ASN A 37 12.86 26.89 -0.12
C ASN A 37 12.18 25.59 0.33
N ILE A 38 12.89 24.73 1.07
CA ILE A 38 12.32 23.50 1.66
C ILE A 38 11.16 23.84 2.61
N GLU A 39 11.35 24.85 3.46
CA GLU A 39 10.30 25.32 4.39
C GLU A 39 9.09 25.91 3.64
N ARG A 40 9.30 26.61 2.52
CA ARG A 40 8.21 27.10 1.66
C ARG A 40 7.39 25.94 1.10
N GLU A 41 8.03 24.92 0.56
CA GLU A 41 7.34 23.74 0.02
C GLU A 41 6.52 23.02 1.10
N TYR A 42 7.09 22.84 2.30
CA TYR A 42 6.39 22.20 3.41
C TYR A 42 5.15 22.99 3.83
N ALA A 43 5.30 24.31 3.99
CA ALA A 43 4.19 25.20 4.34
C ALA A 43 3.09 25.26 3.27
N GLN A 44 3.46 25.30 1.98
CA GLN A 44 2.49 25.25 0.87
C GLN A 44 1.73 23.92 0.83
N LYS A 45 2.39 22.79 1.13
CA LYS A 45 1.76 21.47 1.21
C LYS A 45 0.77 21.40 2.39
N LEU A 46 1.07 22.01 3.54
CA LEU A 46 0.14 22.13 4.68
C LEU A 46 -1.07 23.04 4.39
N ASP A 47 -0.87 24.21 3.77
CA ASP A 47 -1.96 25.12 3.40
C ASP A 47 -2.90 24.44 2.37
N THR A 48 -2.34 23.75 1.38
CA THR A 48 -3.11 22.95 0.41
C THR A 48 -3.90 21.82 1.09
N LEU A 49 -3.29 21.11 2.05
CA LEU A 49 -3.92 20.03 2.81
C LEU A 49 -5.14 20.55 3.61
N THR A 50 -4.98 21.65 4.35
CA THR A 50 -6.06 22.21 5.17
C THR A 50 -7.21 22.77 4.32
N ARG A 51 -6.92 23.44 3.19
CA ARG A 51 -7.95 23.87 2.22
C ARG A 51 -8.78 22.71 1.71
N LYS A 52 -8.14 21.59 1.32
CA LYS A 52 -8.82 20.39 0.81
C LYS A 52 -9.87 19.87 1.79
N TYR A 53 -9.52 19.75 3.07
CA TYR A 53 -10.44 19.22 4.08
C TYR A 53 -11.47 20.23 4.59
N LYS A 54 -11.20 21.54 4.52
CA LYS A 54 -12.21 22.58 4.80
C LYS A 54 -13.29 22.66 3.72
N ALA A 55 -12.93 22.61 2.43
CA ALA A 55 -13.88 22.69 1.32
C ALA A 55 -14.90 21.53 1.30
N HIS A 56 -14.50 20.34 1.78
CA HIS A 56 -15.42 19.20 1.93
C HIS A 56 -16.46 19.41 3.06
N ASN A 57 -16.18 20.30 4.02
CA ASN A 57 -17.06 20.53 5.17
C ASN A 57 -18.12 21.61 4.87
N SER A 58 -17.82 22.59 4.01
CA SER A 58 -18.76 23.66 3.62
C SER A 58 -19.99 23.14 2.86
N ASN A 59 -19.85 22.10 2.03
CA ASN A 59 -20.96 21.53 1.27
C ASN A 59 -22.03 20.81 2.13
N LYS A 60 -21.86 20.77 3.46
CA LYS A 60 -22.79 20.13 4.39
C LYS A 60 -23.64 21.09 5.23
N LYS A 61 -23.54 22.41 4.99
CA LYS A 61 -24.45 23.42 5.58
C LYS A 61 -25.49 23.90 4.56
N THR A 62 -26.68 23.32 4.63
CA THR A 62 -27.90 23.91 4.08
C THR A 62 -28.53 24.84 5.11
N GLY A 63 -28.81 26.09 4.74
CA GLY A 63 -29.49 27.07 5.60
C GLY A 63 -28.86 28.46 5.57
N ASN A 64 -29.69 29.49 5.37
CA ASN A 64 -29.28 30.89 5.38
C ASN A 64 -29.03 31.42 6.80
N THR A 65 -27.84 31.96 7.04
CA THR A 65 -27.68 33.26 7.74
C THR A 65 -26.47 33.98 7.16
N ALA A 66 -26.68 35.24 6.74
CA ALA A 66 -25.61 36.22 6.56
C ALA A 66 -25.47 37.07 7.83
N ASP A 67 -24.35 37.78 7.97
CA ASP A 67 -24.02 38.69 9.06
C ASP A 67 -24.08 38.12 10.49
N GLN A 68 -22.92 37.65 10.98
CA GLN A 68 -22.20 38.45 11.98
C GLN A 68 -20.72 38.07 12.11
N GLN A 69 -19.97 38.96 12.77
CA GLN A 69 -18.52 38.92 12.96
C GLN A 69 -18.20 38.83 14.47
N ASP A 70 -17.11 38.14 14.80
CA ASP A 70 -16.41 38.13 16.09
C ASP A 70 -17.26 37.96 17.38
N ASP A 71 -17.63 36.72 17.68
CA ASP A 71 -17.45 36.23 19.06
C ASP A 71 -17.06 34.74 19.06
N TRP A 72 -16.39 34.28 20.11
CA TRP A 72 -16.02 32.87 20.35
C TRP A 72 -17.05 32.17 21.26
N ASP A 73 -18.33 32.49 21.08
CA ASP A 73 -19.40 31.93 21.91
C ASP A 73 -19.60 30.43 21.62
N TRP A 74 -19.89 29.68 22.68
CA TRP A 74 -20.03 28.23 22.62
C TRP A 74 -21.45 27.87 22.20
N ASP A 75 -21.63 27.67 20.89
CA ASP A 75 -22.91 27.22 20.33
C ASP A 75 -23.21 25.75 20.70
N ASP A 76 -24.04 25.58 21.73
CA ASP A 76 -24.59 24.30 22.21
C ASP A 76 -25.46 23.56 21.15
N THR A 77 -25.66 24.11 19.96
CA THR A 77 -26.24 23.39 18.81
C THR A 77 -25.19 22.71 17.92
N SER A 78 -23.89 22.98 18.13
CA SER A 78 -22.78 22.42 17.34
C SER A 78 -22.24 21.09 17.92
N SER A 79 -21.80 20.17 17.04
CA SER A 79 -21.09 18.95 17.46
C SER A 79 -19.68 19.31 17.94
N THR A 80 -19.35 18.88 19.15
CA THR A 80 -18.01 19.04 19.74
C THR A 80 -16.93 18.38 18.87
N THR A 81 -17.25 17.22 18.29
CA THR A 81 -16.37 16.50 17.34
C THR A 81 -16.10 17.30 16.08
N ALA A 82 -17.14 17.90 15.48
CA ALA A 82 -17.00 18.74 14.28
C ALA A 82 -16.22 20.04 14.56
N SER A 83 -16.48 20.67 15.71
CA SER A 83 -15.80 21.89 16.15
C SER A 83 -14.31 21.66 16.42
N ALA A 84 -13.95 20.57 17.10
CA ALA A 84 -12.55 20.20 17.34
C ALA A 84 -11.80 19.85 16.04
N TRP A 85 -12.47 19.17 15.09
CA TRP A 85 -11.90 18.92 13.76
C TRP A 85 -11.65 20.21 12.98
N SER A 86 -12.59 21.17 13.00
CA SER A 86 -12.34 22.48 12.37
C SER A 86 -11.15 23.17 13.04
N HIS A 87 -11.11 23.23 14.37
CA HIS A 87 -10.05 23.90 15.10
C HIS A 87 -8.65 23.32 14.79
N LEU A 88 -8.53 21.99 14.66
CA LEU A 88 -7.31 21.33 14.19
C LEU A 88 -6.89 21.82 12.79
N LEU A 89 -7.83 21.95 11.85
CA LEU A 89 -7.56 22.48 10.49
C LEU A 89 -7.24 23.98 10.48
N ASP A 90 -7.81 24.76 11.40
CA ASP A 90 -7.51 26.18 11.60
C ASP A 90 -6.10 26.40 12.17
N GLN A 91 -5.74 25.67 13.24
CA GLN A 91 -4.41 25.72 13.84
C GLN A 91 -3.32 25.19 12.88
N THR A 92 -3.61 24.12 12.12
CA THR A 92 -2.68 23.63 11.09
C THR A 92 -2.45 24.67 9.98
N ALA A 93 -3.48 25.42 9.59
CA ALA A 93 -3.34 26.51 8.62
C ALA A 93 -2.55 27.71 9.20
N LEU A 94 -2.71 28.00 10.50
CA LEU A 94 -1.92 29.02 11.19
C LEU A 94 -0.43 28.63 11.28
N VAL A 95 -0.13 27.35 11.51
CA VAL A 95 1.25 26.82 11.42
C VAL A 95 1.81 27.00 10.01
N ALA A 96 1.06 26.66 8.96
CA ALA A 96 1.49 26.88 7.57
C ALA A 96 1.78 28.36 7.26
N LYS A 97 0.88 29.27 7.66
CA LYS A 97 1.05 30.72 7.48
C LYS A 97 2.26 31.26 8.25
N SER A 98 2.51 30.76 9.45
CA SER A 98 3.66 31.15 10.29
C SER A 98 4.99 30.67 9.68
N ARG A 99 5.00 29.50 9.06
CA ARG A 99 6.15 28.96 8.32
C ARG A 99 6.45 29.75 7.04
N LEU A 100 5.44 30.14 6.27
CA LEU A 100 5.62 31.05 5.14
C LEU A 100 6.20 32.40 5.56
N ARG A 101 5.76 32.95 6.71
CA ARG A 101 6.39 34.17 7.25
C ARG A 101 7.86 33.96 7.60
N LEU A 102 8.24 32.84 8.23
CA LEU A 102 9.65 32.54 8.48
C LEU A 102 10.47 32.50 7.18
N VAL A 103 9.92 31.94 6.10
CA VAL A 103 10.60 31.94 4.78
C VAL A 103 10.90 33.36 4.29
N ASP A 104 9.96 34.29 4.44
CA ASP A 104 10.16 35.68 4.04
C ASP A 104 11.16 36.40 4.97
N ASP A 105 11.06 36.22 6.29
CA ASP A 105 12.00 36.79 7.26
C ASP A 105 13.43 36.24 7.09
N LEU A 106 13.60 34.95 6.79
CA LEU A 106 14.90 34.32 6.46
C LEU A 106 15.53 34.91 5.19
N ASN A 107 14.74 35.13 4.14
CA ASN A 107 15.24 35.69 2.88
C ASN A 107 15.55 37.19 3.02
N ASN A 108 14.61 37.97 3.54
CA ASN A 108 14.70 39.43 3.59
C ASN A 108 15.69 39.94 4.67
N VAL A 109 15.89 39.19 5.76
CA VAL A 109 16.80 39.59 6.84
C VAL A 109 18.11 38.81 6.82
N VAL A 110 18.07 37.47 6.84
CA VAL A 110 19.28 36.65 7.05
C VAL A 110 20.12 36.53 5.76
N VAL A 111 19.52 36.06 4.66
CA VAL A 111 20.19 35.89 3.36
C VAL A 111 20.73 37.21 2.83
N ASP A 112 19.95 38.28 2.93
CA ASP A 112 20.33 39.62 2.48
C ASP A 112 21.42 40.26 3.36
N SER A 113 21.39 40.04 4.68
CA SER A 113 22.47 40.48 5.57
C SER A 113 23.79 39.76 5.30
N LEU A 114 23.76 38.45 5.01
CA LEU A 114 24.94 37.69 4.60
C LEU A 114 25.48 38.20 3.26
N ARG A 115 24.61 38.39 2.25
CA ARG A 115 24.98 38.94 0.93
C ARG A 115 25.65 40.31 1.08
N GLY A 116 25.01 41.24 1.77
CA GLY A 116 25.54 42.60 1.95
C GLY A 116 26.85 42.63 2.75
N THR A 117 27.00 41.75 3.74
CA THR A 117 28.23 41.66 4.55
C THR A 117 29.39 41.07 3.76
N ALA A 118 29.16 39.99 2.99
CA ALA A 118 30.17 39.40 2.13
C ALA A 118 30.73 40.41 1.11
N VAL A 119 29.85 41.17 0.42
CA VAL A 119 30.25 42.19 -0.56
C VAL A 119 31.10 43.29 0.07
N ARG A 120 30.64 43.89 1.19
CA ARG A 120 31.39 44.96 1.88
C ARG A 120 32.75 44.50 2.41
N LYS A 121 32.84 43.26 2.91
CA LYS A 121 34.09 42.68 3.41
C LYS A 121 35.06 42.36 2.28
N GLU A 122 34.58 41.83 1.15
CA GLU A 122 35.41 41.57 -0.04
C GLU A 122 35.94 42.86 -0.67
N GLU A 123 35.12 43.92 -0.74
CA GLU A 123 35.57 45.22 -1.22
C GLU A 123 36.70 45.80 -0.33
N SER A 124 36.57 45.67 0.99
CA SER A 124 37.63 46.05 1.93
C SER A 124 38.90 45.21 1.74
N ARG A 125 38.78 43.88 1.60
CA ARG A 125 39.93 42.99 1.33
C ARG A 125 40.68 43.39 0.06
N LYS A 126 39.95 43.73 -1.02
CA LYS A 126 40.54 44.22 -2.28
C LYS A 126 41.32 45.52 -2.11
N LYS A 127 40.84 46.46 -1.27
CA LYS A 127 41.56 47.72 -0.97
C LYS A 127 42.88 47.45 -0.22
N HIS A 128 42.87 46.56 0.77
CA HIS A 128 44.09 46.15 1.49
C HIS A 128 45.08 45.41 0.57
N ALA A 129 44.60 44.51 -0.31
CA ALA A 129 45.44 43.84 -1.31
C ALA A 129 46.07 44.82 -2.31
N ALA A 130 45.32 45.80 -2.81
CA ALA A 130 45.85 46.84 -3.69
C ALA A 130 46.91 47.71 -2.97
N PHE A 131 46.71 48.01 -1.70
CA PHE A 131 47.69 48.74 -0.87
C PHE A 131 48.97 47.93 -0.63
N TYR A 132 48.86 46.63 -0.33
CA TYR A 132 50.01 45.71 -0.26
C TYR A 132 50.86 45.74 -1.54
N HIS A 133 50.21 45.62 -2.71
CA HIS A 133 50.91 45.66 -4.00
C HIS A 133 51.58 47.02 -4.26
N LYS A 134 50.97 48.13 -3.81
CA LYS A 134 51.58 49.46 -3.89
C LYS A 134 52.83 49.59 -3.01
N LEU A 135 52.76 49.18 -1.74
CA LEU A 135 53.91 49.19 -0.82
C LEU A 135 55.07 48.35 -1.38
N LYS A 136 54.77 47.13 -1.87
CA LYS A 136 55.78 46.27 -2.49
C LYS A 136 56.42 46.93 -3.72
N SER A 137 55.61 47.54 -4.59
CA SER A 137 56.09 48.20 -5.80
C SER A 137 57.01 49.40 -5.52
N GLU A 138 56.81 50.11 -4.41
CA GLU A 138 57.66 51.24 -4.03
C GLU A 138 59.03 50.77 -3.51
N ARG A 139 59.02 49.79 -2.60
CA ARG A 139 60.25 49.13 -2.10
C ARG A 139 61.07 48.53 -3.25
N ASP A 140 60.41 47.81 -4.16
CA ASP A 140 61.07 47.15 -5.29
C ASP A 140 61.64 48.19 -6.28
N ARG A 141 61.05 49.40 -6.38
CA ARG A 141 61.60 50.55 -7.11
C ARG A 141 62.87 51.10 -6.46
N THR A 142 62.86 51.39 -5.16
CA THR A 142 64.05 51.87 -4.43
C THR A 142 65.21 50.88 -4.47
N TYR A 143 64.92 49.57 -4.37
CA TYR A 143 65.94 48.53 -4.52
C TYR A 143 66.58 48.56 -5.91
N ALA A 144 65.78 48.70 -6.98
CA ALA A 144 66.28 48.81 -8.35
C ALA A 144 67.08 50.12 -8.57
N GLU A 145 66.69 51.23 -7.96
CA GLU A 145 67.47 52.48 -7.98
C GLU A 145 68.83 52.31 -7.28
N LYS A 146 68.88 51.59 -6.16
CA LYS A 146 70.12 51.21 -5.45
C LYS A 146 71.01 50.26 -6.27
N ASP A 147 70.45 49.29 -6.99
CA ASP A 147 71.23 48.39 -7.87
C ASP A 147 71.75 49.12 -9.11
N LYS A 148 70.98 50.05 -9.67
CA LYS A 148 71.44 50.95 -10.74
C LYS A 148 72.57 51.88 -10.26
N ALA A 149 72.50 52.39 -9.04
CA ALA A 149 73.58 53.17 -8.45
C ALA A 149 74.86 52.33 -8.24
N LYS A 150 74.72 51.04 -7.88
CA LYS A 150 75.86 50.11 -7.83
C LYS A 150 76.49 49.93 -9.21
N GLN A 151 75.70 49.64 -10.24
CA GLN A 151 76.21 49.41 -11.60
C GLN A 151 77.03 50.61 -12.09
N LEU A 152 76.52 51.84 -11.92
CA LEU A 152 77.23 53.06 -12.29
C LEU A 152 78.55 53.27 -11.53
N TYR A 153 78.68 52.76 -10.31
CA TYR A 153 79.94 52.75 -9.56
C TYR A 153 80.90 51.65 -10.04
N ASP A 154 80.39 50.45 -10.34
CA ASP A 154 81.18 49.35 -10.90
C ASP A 154 81.76 49.74 -12.28
N ASP A 155 80.94 50.37 -13.14
CA ASP A 155 81.31 50.88 -14.46
C ASP A 155 82.44 51.92 -14.37
N ALA A 156 82.33 52.89 -13.45
CA ALA A 156 83.36 53.90 -13.22
C ALA A 156 84.67 53.29 -12.68
N CYS A 157 84.59 52.22 -11.87
CA CYS A 157 85.77 51.46 -11.45
C CYS A 157 86.43 50.72 -12.63
N ALA A 158 85.63 50.14 -13.53
CA ALA A 158 86.13 49.49 -14.74
C ALA A 158 86.77 50.49 -15.73
N GLU A 159 86.25 51.71 -15.86
CA GLU A 159 86.90 52.76 -16.67
C GLU A 159 88.27 53.16 -16.10
N ILE A 160 88.41 53.29 -14.78
CA ILE A 160 89.70 53.56 -14.12
C ILE A 160 90.74 52.48 -14.45
N GLU A 161 90.41 51.19 -14.35
CA GLU A 161 91.35 50.12 -14.73
C GLU A 161 91.68 50.14 -16.22
N ASN A 162 90.70 50.46 -17.09
CA ASN A 162 90.93 50.64 -18.52
C ASN A 162 91.87 51.82 -18.83
N ILE A 163 91.88 52.90 -18.05
CA ILE A 163 92.82 54.02 -18.22
C ILE A 163 94.19 53.68 -17.64
N LYS A 164 94.28 53.00 -16.48
CA LYS A 164 95.56 52.48 -15.95
C LYS A 164 96.27 51.59 -16.97
N ALA A 165 95.52 50.70 -17.63
CA ALA A 165 96.01 49.80 -18.67
C ALA A 165 96.41 50.50 -19.99
N LYS A 166 96.02 51.77 -20.19
CA LYS A 166 96.49 52.65 -21.28
C LYS A 166 97.74 53.42 -20.88
N ILE A 167 97.79 53.94 -19.65
CA ILE A 167 98.96 54.65 -19.10
C ILE A 167 100.19 53.73 -19.10
N SER A 168 100.05 52.48 -18.63
CA SER A 168 101.16 51.51 -18.60
C SER A 168 101.66 51.02 -19.97
N LYS A 169 101.05 51.48 -21.07
CA LYS A 169 101.40 51.12 -22.46
C LYS A 169 101.72 52.34 -23.35
N SER A 170 101.67 53.56 -22.82
CA SER A 170 101.88 54.80 -23.58
C SER A 170 103.25 55.41 -23.26
N SER A 171 104.01 55.81 -24.30
CA SER A 171 105.34 56.42 -24.16
C SER A 171 105.40 57.91 -24.50
N GLY A 172 104.26 58.58 -24.73
CA GLY A 172 104.26 59.96 -25.26
C GLY A 172 103.09 60.89 -24.94
N ASP A 173 102.04 60.43 -24.25
CA ASP A 173 100.83 61.25 -23.96
C ASP A 173 100.38 61.12 -22.49
N VAL A 174 101.36 61.01 -21.58
CA VAL A 174 101.15 60.60 -20.16
C VAL A 174 100.39 61.65 -19.35
N ASP A 175 100.78 62.94 -19.39
CA ASP A 175 100.14 64.02 -18.62
C ASP A 175 98.64 64.17 -18.91
N LYS A 176 98.24 63.93 -20.16
CA LYS A 176 96.85 64.00 -20.62
C LYS A 176 96.04 62.81 -20.13
N LEU A 177 96.62 61.60 -20.19
CA LEU A 177 96.02 60.40 -19.60
C LEU A 177 95.94 60.51 -18.06
N GLN A 178 96.88 61.19 -17.41
CA GLN A 178 96.82 61.46 -15.97
C GLN A 178 95.67 62.42 -15.63
N ARG A 179 95.51 63.54 -16.35
CA ARG A 179 94.34 64.43 -16.16
C ARG A 179 93.00 63.72 -16.41
N GLN A 180 92.97 62.76 -17.35
CA GLN A 180 91.79 61.92 -17.56
C GLN A 180 91.57 60.93 -16.40
N MET A 181 92.64 60.33 -15.85
CA MET A 181 92.59 59.51 -14.63
C MET A 181 92.03 60.30 -13.45
N ASP A 182 92.53 61.51 -13.21
CA ASP A 182 92.09 62.36 -12.09
C ASP A 182 90.60 62.72 -12.20
N ALA A 183 90.10 62.96 -13.43
CA ALA A 183 88.68 63.18 -13.70
C ALA A 183 87.83 61.92 -13.46
N CYS A 184 88.26 60.74 -13.91
CA CYS A 184 87.55 59.48 -13.67
C CYS A 184 87.59 59.05 -12.19
N LEU A 185 88.66 59.38 -11.45
CA LEU A 185 88.73 59.20 -9.99
C LEU A 185 87.67 60.05 -9.26
N LEU A 186 87.52 61.32 -9.66
CA LEU A 186 86.50 62.22 -9.11
C LEU A 186 85.08 61.74 -9.46
N ASP A 187 84.83 61.29 -10.69
CA ASP A 187 83.52 60.75 -11.05
C ASP A 187 83.22 59.46 -10.28
N ARG A 188 84.17 58.51 -10.18
CA ARG A 188 84.04 57.32 -9.33
C ARG A 188 83.65 57.68 -7.91
N ASP A 189 84.28 58.68 -7.30
CA ASP A 189 83.95 59.05 -5.92
C ASP A 189 82.56 59.68 -5.80
N ASN A 190 82.11 60.43 -6.82
CA ASN A 190 80.72 60.87 -6.91
C ASN A 190 79.74 59.70 -7.09
N LYS A 191 80.03 58.72 -7.96
CA LYS A 191 79.23 57.48 -8.12
C LYS A 191 79.19 56.66 -6.82
N LYS A 192 80.32 56.56 -6.11
CA LYS A 192 80.45 55.88 -4.81
C LYS A 192 79.60 56.56 -3.74
N ASN A 193 79.66 57.89 -3.66
CA ASN A 193 78.86 58.67 -2.72
C ASN A 193 77.36 58.50 -3.02
N LEU A 194 76.96 58.55 -4.30
CA LEU A 194 75.57 58.27 -4.70
C LEU A 194 75.14 56.85 -4.32
N TYR A 195 75.96 55.83 -4.57
CA TYR A 195 75.66 54.45 -4.18
C TYR A 195 75.53 54.28 -2.66
N LEU A 196 76.41 54.89 -1.86
CA LEU A 196 76.32 54.88 -0.39
C LEU A 196 75.04 55.57 0.11
N LEU A 197 74.62 56.67 -0.52
CA LEU A 197 73.34 57.32 -0.23
C LEU A 197 72.16 56.40 -0.60
N SER A 198 72.18 55.75 -1.76
CA SER A 198 71.15 54.79 -2.17
C SER A 198 71.05 53.57 -1.25
N ILE A 199 72.16 53.07 -0.71
CA ILE A 199 72.15 52.02 0.34
C ILE A 199 71.44 52.54 1.60
N SER A 200 71.74 53.77 2.03
CA SER A 200 71.13 54.36 3.24
C SER A 200 69.61 54.49 3.09
N VAL A 201 69.14 54.98 1.93
CA VAL A 201 67.70 55.07 1.62
C VAL A 201 67.04 53.70 1.56
N ALA A 202 67.63 52.74 0.83
CA ALA A 202 67.08 51.39 0.69
C ALA A 202 67.01 50.63 2.04
N ASN A 203 67.98 50.84 2.93
CA ASN A 203 67.97 50.26 4.28
C ASN A 203 66.88 50.88 5.17
N ALA A 204 66.71 52.20 5.13
CA ALA A 204 65.69 52.89 5.91
C ALA A 204 64.26 52.54 5.44
N GLU A 205 64.04 52.44 4.12
CA GLU A 205 62.75 51.97 3.59
C GLU A 205 62.50 50.49 3.91
N ARG A 206 63.52 49.62 3.84
CA ARG A 206 63.40 48.22 4.26
C ARG A 206 62.95 48.11 5.72
N GLU A 207 63.57 48.88 6.61
CA GLU A 207 63.26 48.89 8.04
C GLU A 207 61.80 49.32 8.27
N LYS A 208 61.40 50.47 7.72
CA LYS A 208 60.01 50.95 7.76
C LYS A 208 59.01 49.95 7.16
N TYR A 209 59.35 49.32 6.03
CA TYR A 209 58.47 48.36 5.35
C TYR A 209 58.19 47.13 6.21
N PHE A 210 59.22 46.53 6.83
CA PHE A 210 59.08 45.28 7.59
C PHE A 210 58.72 45.48 9.08
N GLU A 211 59.10 46.61 9.68
CA GLU A 211 58.85 46.88 11.11
C GLU A 211 57.61 47.76 11.37
N ASP A 212 57.22 48.65 10.44
CA ASP A 212 56.02 49.50 10.57
C ASP A 212 54.89 49.09 9.60
N ASP A 213 55.11 49.23 8.29
CA ASP A 213 54.02 49.25 7.29
C ASP A 213 53.31 47.90 7.15
N ILE A 214 54.07 46.82 7.09
CA ILE A 214 53.53 45.47 6.94
C ILE A 214 52.86 44.96 8.22
N PRO A 215 53.44 45.15 9.43
CA PRO A 215 52.74 44.85 10.68
C PRO A 215 51.38 45.55 10.80
N ILE A 216 51.32 46.87 10.57
CA ILE A 216 50.06 47.65 10.62
C ILE A 216 49.04 47.13 9.59
N LEU A 217 49.49 46.80 8.38
CA LEU A 217 48.61 46.23 7.34
C LEU A 217 48.09 44.83 7.71
N ALA A 218 48.91 44.02 8.37
CA ALA A 218 48.52 42.68 8.81
C ALA A 218 47.52 42.73 9.96
N ASP A 219 47.72 43.61 10.96
CA ASP A 219 46.76 43.83 12.05
C ASP A 219 45.42 44.39 11.52
N HIS A 220 45.42 45.32 10.56
CA HIS A 220 44.18 45.77 9.89
C HIS A 220 43.44 44.64 9.14
N LEU A 221 44.15 43.62 8.67
CA LEU A 221 43.54 42.42 8.08
C LEU A 221 42.98 41.48 9.16
N GLU A 222 43.56 41.45 10.36
CA GLU A 222 43.00 40.76 11.53
C GLU A 222 41.70 41.43 11.99
N ASP A 223 41.67 42.76 12.11
CA ASP A 223 40.46 43.54 12.42
C ASP A 223 39.34 43.30 11.39
N LEU A 224 39.69 43.24 10.09
CA LEU A 224 38.74 42.96 9.02
C LEU A 224 38.06 41.59 9.22
N ASP A 225 38.83 40.60 9.64
CA ASP A 225 38.44 39.21 9.93
C ASP A 225 37.61 39.09 11.22
N ALA A 226 38.09 39.64 12.34
CA ALA A 226 37.39 39.68 13.62
C ALA A 226 36.02 40.38 13.49
N SER A 227 35.97 41.47 12.71
CA SER A 227 34.73 42.18 12.39
C SER A 227 33.82 41.39 11.43
N ARG A 228 34.37 40.51 10.56
CA ARG A 228 33.56 39.54 9.77
C ARG A 228 32.94 38.48 10.68
N ILE A 229 33.72 37.89 11.58
CA ILE A 229 33.26 36.89 12.56
C ILE A 229 32.17 37.48 13.46
N THR A 230 32.35 38.72 13.93
CA THR A 230 31.37 39.42 14.77
C THR A 230 30.05 39.68 14.03
N ALA A 231 30.11 40.08 12.75
CA ALA A 231 28.91 40.24 11.93
C ALA A 231 28.18 38.90 11.70
N LEU A 232 28.91 37.83 11.38
CA LEU A 232 28.34 36.48 11.22
C LEU A 232 27.68 35.99 12.52
N LYS A 233 28.31 36.20 13.68
CA LYS A 233 27.75 35.86 15.00
C LYS A 233 26.41 36.56 15.25
N SER A 234 26.29 37.85 14.88
CA SER A 234 25.02 38.57 15.02
C SER A 234 23.93 38.03 14.08
N ILE A 235 24.28 37.73 12.82
CA ILE A 235 23.32 37.23 11.83
C ILE A 235 22.83 35.81 12.21
N LEU A 236 23.74 34.93 12.64
CA LEU A 236 23.39 33.58 13.11
C LEU A 236 22.55 33.62 14.39
N LYS A 237 22.76 34.60 15.29
CA LYS A 237 21.88 34.77 16.45
C LYS A 237 20.46 35.13 16.01
N ASN A 238 20.30 36.09 15.09
CA ASN A 238 18.98 36.50 14.59
C ASN A 238 18.25 35.34 13.88
N TYR A 239 18.99 34.51 13.13
CA TYR A 239 18.46 33.29 12.51
C TYR A 239 17.87 32.31 13.55
N ILE A 240 18.62 32.00 14.62
CA ILE A 240 18.14 31.11 15.69
C ILE A 240 16.96 31.73 16.45
N ASP A 241 16.93 33.05 16.62
CA ASP A 241 15.82 33.75 17.27
C ASP A 241 14.52 33.60 16.46
N MET A 242 14.57 33.78 15.14
CA MET A 242 13.43 33.58 14.22
C MET A 242 12.90 32.14 14.23
N GLU A 243 13.79 31.14 14.17
CA GLU A 243 13.43 29.72 14.30
C GLU A 243 12.78 29.44 15.66
N THR A 244 13.28 30.07 16.74
CA THR A 244 12.72 29.93 18.09
C THR A 244 11.31 30.54 18.18
N GLN A 245 11.09 31.73 17.61
CA GLN A 245 9.78 32.37 17.53
C GLN A 245 8.76 31.51 16.76
N LEU A 246 9.18 30.84 15.67
CA LEU A 246 8.34 29.86 15.00
C LEU A 246 8.00 28.68 15.91
N ILE A 247 8.99 28.08 16.59
CA ILE A 247 8.77 26.93 17.48
C ILE A 247 7.76 27.27 18.59
N THR A 248 7.89 28.42 19.25
CA THR A 248 6.91 28.88 20.26
C THR A 248 5.52 29.08 19.66
N THR A 249 5.42 29.61 18.44
CA THR A 249 4.14 29.78 17.74
C THR A 249 3.49 28.43 17.41
N VAL A 250 4.26 27.47 16.88
CA VAL A 250 3.78 26.11 16.56
C VAL A 250 3.37 25.36 17.83
N GLN A 251 4.14 25.47 18.91
CA GLN A 251 3.78 24.88 20.19
C GLN A 251 2.43 25.42 20.69
N LYS A 252 2.22 26.75 20.67
CA LYS A 252 0.92 27.32 21.05
C LYS A 252 -0.24 26.80 20.18
N CYS A 253 -0.03 26.65 18.87
CA CYS A 253 -1.05 26.09 17.98
C CYS A 253 -1.44 24.65 18.38
N HIS A 254 -0.48 23.85 18.87
CA HIS A 254 -0.76 22.52 19.41
C HIS A 254 -1.43 22.57 20.78
N ASP A 255 -1.01 23.45 21.68
CA ASP A 255 -1.61 23.63 23.01
C ASP A 255 -3.08 24.08 22.91
N ASP A 256 -3.38 25.08 22.06
CA ASP A 256 -4.73 25.52 21.74
C ASP A 256 -5.58 24.36 21.15
N THR A 257 -4.96 23.49 20.32
CA THR A 257 -5.62 22.29 19.75
C THR A 257 -5.96 21.27 20.83
N LEU A 258 -5.06 21.02 21.79
CA LEU A 258 -5.31 20.11 22.91
C LEU A 258 -6.48 20.59 23.78
N VAL A 259 -6.55 21.89 24.07
CA VAL A 259 -7.69 22.51 24.78
C VAL A 259 -9.01 22.36 24.02
N SER A 260 -8.97 22.23 22.68
CA SER A 260 -10.17 21.90 21.89
C SER A 260 -10.53 20.41 21.89
N ILE A 261 -9.56 19.51 22.11
CA ILE A 261 -9.77 18.06 22.20
C ILE A 261 -10.32 17.68 23.59
N GLU A 262 -9.89 18.35 24.66
CA GLU A 262 -10.41 18.16 26.03
C GLU A 262 -11.90 18.52 26.17
N LYS A 263 -12.49 19.24 25.21
CA LYS A 263 -13.92 19.60 25.15
C LYS A 263 -14.81 18.56 24.46
N LEU A 264 -14.26 17.48 23.91
CA LEU A 264 -15.03 16.43 23.24
C LEU A 264 -15.96 15.71 24.23
N SER A 265 -17.25 15.68 23.93
CA SER A 265 -18.26 15.13 24.84
C SER A 265 -19.33 14.29 24.12
N PRO A 266 -19.35 12.96 24.30
CA PRO A 266 -20.35 12.09 23.67
C PRO A 266 -21.81 12.44 24.04
N SER A 267 -22.05 12.97 25.25
CA SER A 267 -23.40 13.36 25.68
C SER A 267 -23.88 14.66 25.04
N ILE A 268 -22.97 15.58 24.70
CA ILE A 268 -23.32 16.82 23.98
C ILE A 268 -23.64 16.46 22.52
N ASP A 269 -22.78 15.70 21.84
CA ASP A 269 -22.99 15.30 20.44
C ASP A 269 -24.26 14.44 20.26
N ALA A 270 -24.51 13.49 21.17
CA ALA A 270 -25.77 12.74 21.19
C ALA A 270 -26.98 13.65 21.48
N GLY A 271 -26.83 14.65 22.33
CA GLY A 271 -27.85 15.66 22.61
C GLY A 271 -28.18 16.54 21.39
N VAL A 272 -27.17 16.97 20.63
CA VAL A 272 -27.32 17.72 19.37
C VAL A 272 -28.10 16.90 18.34
N PHE A 273 -27.71 15.64 18.13
CA PHE A 273 -28.45 14.72 17.25
C PHE A 273 -29.89 14.53 17.72
N THR A 274 -30.11 14.30 19.02
CA THR A 274 -31.46 14.07 19.59
C THR A 274 -32.36 15.29 19.40
N ARG A 275 -31.84 16.51 19.62
CA ARG A 275 -32.60 17.76 19.35
C ARG A 275 -32.97 17.90 17.87
N SER A 276 -32.04 17.59 16.97
CA SER A 276 -32.28 17.62 15.51
C SER A 276 -33.34 16.60 15.08
N ALA A 277 -33.23 15.35 15.54
CA ALA A 277 -34.16 14.27 15.21
C ALA A 277 -35.58 14.52 15.73
N LEU A 278 -35.73 15.05 16.96
CA LEU A 278 -37.03 15.40 17.54
C LEU A 278 -37.74 16.54 16.79
N GLY A 279 -36.99 17.42 16.12
CA GLY A 279 -37.55 18.49 15.27
C GLY A 279 -38.01 18.03 13.88
N ALA A 280 -37.70 16.79 13.48
CA ALA A 280 -37.85 16.31 12.10
C ALA A 280 -38.99 15.28 11.89
N VAL A 281 -39.74 14.93 12.94
CA VAL A 281 -40.73 13.84 12.91
C VAL A 281 -42.13 14.37 13.22
N GLU A 282 -42.99 14.49 12.20
CA GLU A 282 -44.44 14.44 12.42
C GLU A 282 -44.80 13.06 13.00
N ALA A 283 -45.64 13.07 14.04
CA ALA A 283 -45.76 11.97 14.98
C ALA A 283 -46.16 10.61 14.36
N THR A 284 -45.20 9.68 14.28
CA THR A 284 -45.43 8.25 14.06
C THR A 284 -45.96 7.52 15.31
N GLU A 285 -46.72 8.22 16.16
CA GLU A 285 -47.41 7.70 17.36
C GLU A 285 -48.31 6.47 17.07
N LYS A 286 -48.71 6.30 15.82
CA LYS A 286 -49.53 5.18 15.31
C LYS A 286 -48.90 3.79 15.51
N ALA A 287 -47.61 3.67 15.87
CA ALA A 287 -46.98 2.38 16.16
C ALA A 287 -46.89 2.06 17.66
N ALA A 288 -46.53 3.02 18.50
CA ALA A 288 -46.26 2.79 19.93
C ALA A 288 -47.51 2.46 20.75
N ASN A 289 -48.68 2.95 20.31
CA ASN A 289 -49.95 2.84 21.04
C ASN A 289 -50.92 1.78 20.46
N VAL A 290 -50.46 0.88 19.57
CA VAL A 290 -51.33 -0.14 18.97
C VAL A 290 -51.68 -1.22 19.99
N THR A 291 -52.96 -1.28 20.38
CA THR A 291 -53.53 -2.42 21.09
C THR A 291 -54.27 -3.31 20.11
N PHE A 292 -53.88 -4.59 20.02
CA PHE A 292 -54.57 -5.58 19.20
C PHE A 292 -55.78 -6.15 19.95
N THR A 293 -56.92 -6.25 19.27
CA THR A 293 -58.15 -6.86 19.78
C THR A 293 -58.51 -8.11 18.98
N PHE A 294 -59.38 -8.96 19.54
CA PHE A 294 -59.94 -10.08 18.79
C PHE A 294 -60.82 -9.58 17.64
N ILE A 295 -60.67 -10.19 16.46
CA ILE A 295 -61.47 -9.91 15.26
C ILE A 295 -62.16 -11.22 14.85
N PRO A 296 -63.47 -11.36 15.07
CA PRO A 296 -64.23 -12.54 14.64
C PRO A 296 -64.13 -12.80 13.13
N TRP A 297 -64.21 -14.07 12.74
CA TRP A 297 -64.15 -14.46 11.33
C TRP A 297 -65.38 -13.96 10.56
N ASN A 298 -65.16 -12.95 9.72
CA ASN A 298 -66.21 -12.33 8.89
C ASN A 298 -66.54 -13.12 7.60
N GLY A 299 -65.89 -14.27 7.38
CA GLY A 299 -66.20 -15.24 6.33
C GLY A 299 -65.98 -14.81 4.87
N GLY A 300 -65.49 -13.59 4.63
CA GLY A 300 -65.37 -13.04 3.28
C GLY A 300 -66.71 -12.60 2.68
N ALA A 301 -66.70 -12.22 1.40
CA ALA A 301 -67.72 -11.35 0.78
C ALA A 301 -69.18 -11.85 0.81
N ASN A 302 -69.44 -13.15 1.04
CA ASN A 302 -70.76 -13.77 0.93
C ASN A 302 -71.22 -14.51 2.22
N ALA A 303 -70.62 -14.23 3.39
CA ALA A 303 -70.75 -15.07 4.59
C ALA A 303 -71.50 -14.42 5.77
N ALA A 304 -72.41 -13.48 5.51
CA ALA A 304 -73.05 -12.63 6.52
C ALA A 304 -73.83 -13.36 7.63
N GLU A 305 -74.21 -14.63 7.44
CA GLU A 305 -74.94 -15.43 8.44
C GLU A 305 -74.11 -16.57 9.07
N THR A 306 -72.87 -16.82 8.61
CA THR A 306 -71.99 -17.90 9.11
C THR A 306 -70.87 -17.39 10.01
N ILE A 307 -71.20 -16.47 10.92
CA ILE A 307 -70.32 -16.08 12.03
C ILE A 307 -70.29 -17.23 13.05
N ILE A 308 -69.25 -18.07 12.95
CA ILE A 308 -69.05 -19.28 13.76
C ILE A 308 -68.70 -18.94 15.22
N ASP A 309 -67.98 -17.84 15.43
CA ASP A 309 -67.46 -17.42 16.74
C ASP A 309 -67.75 -15.93 16.97
N ARG A 310 -67.99 -15.52 18.22
CA ARG A 310 -68.66 -14.24 18.54
C ARG A 310 -68.08 -13.46 19.72
N ASP A 311 -67.22 -14.07 20.53
CA ASP A 311 -66.63 -13.43 21.70
C ASP A 311 -65.15 -13.82 21.83
N ASP A 312 -64.42 -13.08 22.67
CA ASP A 312 -62.97 -13.20 22.84
C ASP A 312 -62.56 -14.12 24.01
N ASN A 313 -63.50 -14.90 24.55
CA ASN A 313 -63.25 -15.79 25.69
C ASN A 313 -62.58 -17.11 25.27
N LEU A 314 -61.84 -17.70 26.19
CA LEU A 314 -61.14 -18.96 25.93
C LEU A 314 -62.11 -20.14 26.01
N VAL A 315 -62.36 -20.83 24.89
CA VAL A 315 -63.35 -21.92 24.79
C VAL A 315 -63.05 -23.05 25.78
N ALA A 316 -63.96 -23.27 26.73
CA ALA A 316 -63.79 -24.19 27.86
C ALA A 316 -64.66 -25.46 27.80
N SER A 317 -64.88 -26.02 26.59
CA SER A 317 -65.50 -27.35 26.45
C SER A 317 -64.56 -28.47 26.92
N ASP A 318 -65.06 -29.64 27.31
CA ASP A 318 -64.23 -30.72 27.90
C ASP A 318 -63.03 -31.12 27.02
N SER A 319 -63.21 -31.12 25.69
CA SER A 319 -62.15 -31.42 24.72
C SER A 319 -61.17 -30.25 24.52
N ALA A 320 -61.60 -29.01 24.71
CA ALA A 320 -60.75 -27.83 24.71
C ALA A 320 -59.97 -27.69 26.03
N VAL A 321 -60.58 -27.97 27.18
CA VAL A 321 -59.90 -27.98 28.50
C VAL A 321 -58.76 -29.00 28.53
N ILE A 322 -58.91 -30.18 27.90
CA ILE A 322 -57.82 -31.14 27.71
C ILE A 322 -56.66 -30.50 26.91
N PHE A 323 -56.97 -29.82 25.80
CA PHE A 323 -55.97 -29.14 24.98
C PHE A 323 -55.25 -28.01 25.73
N LEU A 324 -56.01 -27.15 26.42
CA LEU A 324 -55.51 -26.00 27.18
C LEU A 324 -54.66 -26.44 28.38
N ASN A 325 -55.03 -27.50 29.08
CA ASN A 325 -54.21 -28.05 30.17
C ASN A 325 -52.90 -28.66 29.64
N ASN A 326 -52.96 -29.44 28.56
CA ASN A 326 -51.76 -29.96 27.90
C ASN A 326 -50.84 -28.84 27.39
N LYS A 327 -51.41 -27.73 26.90
CA LYS A 327 -50.71 -26.50 26.49
C LYS A 327 -50.04 -25.82 27.71
N LEU A 328 -50.79 -25.56 28.77
CA LEU A 328 -50.29 -24.98 30.03
C LEU A 328 -49.11 -25.77 30.62
N ILE A 329 -49.16 -27.10 30.62
CA ILE A 329 -48.08 -27.96 31.13
C ILE A 329 -46.81 -27.83 30.27
N LYS A 330 -46.97 -27.73 28.94
CA LYS A 330 -45.86 -27.56 28.00
C LYS A 330 -45.23 -26.17 28.12
N ASP A 331 -46.07 -25.15 28.23
CA ASP A 331 -45.65 -23.76 28.29
C ASP A 331 -45.01 -23.40 29.64
N ARG A 332 -45.50 -23.95 30.76
CA ARG A 332 -44.83 -23.81 32.07
C ARG A 332 -43.42 -24.39 32.03
N ARG A 333 -43.24 -25.60 31.49
CA ARG A 333 -41.90 -26.21 31.32
C ARG A 333 -40.99 -25.35 30.43
N GLN A 334 -41.53 -24.72 29.39
CA GLN A 334 -40.79 -23.80 28.53
C GLN A 334 -40.46 -22.49 29.25
N LEU A 335 -41.36 -21.98 30.09
CA LEU A 335 -41.18 -20.78 30.90
C LEU A 335 -40.13 -20.98 32.00
N ASP A 336 -40.09 -22.17 32.62
CA ASP A 336 -39.06 -22.56 33.60
C ASP A 336 -37.66 -22.56 32.97
N VAL A 337 -37.51 -23.16 31.78
CA VAL A 337 -36.25 -23.17 31.01
C VAL A 337 -35.85 -21.75 30.60
N LEU A 338 -36.77 -20.96 30.03
CA LEU A 338 -36.49 -19.57 29.66
C LEU A 338 -36.18 -18.68 30.87
N ALA A 339 -36.67 -19.01 32.06
CA ALA A 339 -36.35 -18.28 33.28
C ALA A 339 -34.95 -18.62 33.80
N ASP A 340 -34.56 -19.89 33.79
CA ASP A 340 -33.23 -20.38 34.17
C ASP A 340 -32.14 -19.87 33.20
N ASP A 341 -32.36 -19.96 31.89
CA ASP A 341 -31.40 -19.49 30.89
C ASP A 341 -31.24 -17.96 30.89
N LEU A 342 -32.33 -17.19 31.08
CA LEU A 342 -32.25 -15.74 31.26
C LEU A 342 -31.52 -15.38 32.56
N SER A 343 -31.73 -16.13 33.65
CA SER A 343 -31.02 -15.92 34.93
C SER A 343 -29.51 -16.09 34.74
N LYS A 344 -29.06 -17.19 34.12
CA LYS A 344 -27.65 -17.43 33.78
C LYS A 344 -27.06 -16.31 32.94
N ARG A 345 -27.72 -15.97 31.83
CA ARG A 345 -27.27 -14.91 30.92
C ARG A 345 -27.21 -13.54 31.58
N SER A 346 -28.12 -13.22 32.49
CA SER A 346 -28.07 -11.97 33.26
C SER A 346 -26.87 -11.90 34.23
N ALA A 347 -26.44 -13.04 34.78
CA ALA A 347 -25.22 -13.11 35.59
C ALA A 347 -23.94 -13.01 34.72
N ASP A 348 -23.91 -13.69 33.57
CA ASP A 348 -22.86 -13.54 32.55
C ASP A 348 -22.71 -12.04 32.17
N MET A 349 -23.84 -11.34 32.00
CA MET A 349 -23.90 -9.93 31.60
C MET A 349 -23.27 -9.02 32.66
N SER A 350 -23.69 -9.11 33.91
CA SER A 350 -23.13 -8.25 34.99
C SER A 350 -21.64 -8.49 35.23
N GLN A 351 -21.14 -9.72 35.00
CA GLN A 351 -19.71 -10.00 35.00
C GLN A 351 -19.00 -9.32 33.82
N LEU A 352 -19.57 -9.38 32.61
CA LEU A 352 -18.97 -8.82 31.41
C LEU A 352 -19.06 -7.28 31.34
N GLU A 353 -20.14 -6.68 31.82
CA GLU A 353 -20.26 -5.22 32.06
C GLU A 353 -19.14 -4.73 32.98
N SER A 354 -18.88 -5.47 34.07
CA SER A 354 -17.80 -5.15 35.02
C SER A 354 -16.42 -5.27 34.38
N ALA A 355 -16.21 -6.25 33.50
CA ALA A 355 -14.96 -6.44 32.76
C ALA A 355 -14.74 -5.34 31.70
N VAL A 356 -15.77 -5.00 30.90
CA VAL A 356 -15.71 -3.91 29.91
C VAL A 356 -15.46 -2.58 30.59
N LYS A 357 -16.11 -2.32 31.74
CA LYS A 357 -15.91 -1.09 32.53
C LYS A 357 -14.54 -0.98 33.19
N ALA A 358 -13.83 -2.10 33.38
CA ALA A 358 -12.46 -2.13 33.88
C ALA A 358 -11.41 -1.86 32.78
N ILE A 359 -11.80 -1.95 31.49
CA ILE A 359 -10.94 -1.61 30.35
C ILE A 359 -11.20 -0.17 29.95
N GLU A 360 -10.19 0.70 30.03
CA GLU A 360 -10.33 2.07 29.54
C GLU A 360 -10.45 2.11 28.01
N ASN A 361 -11.47 2.79 27.50
CA ASN A 361 -11.62 3.00 26.05
C ASN A 361 -10.60 4.02 25.54
N ARG A 362 -9.41 3.53 25.18
CA ARG A 362 -8.34 4.28 24.51
C ARG A 362 -8.18 3.82 23.05
N ALA A 363 -9.29 3.59 22.33
CA ALA A 363 -9.29 2.94 21.01
C ALA A 363 -8.57 1.57 21.00
N SER A 364 -8.80 0.78 22.06
CA SER A 364 -8.20 -0.54 22.22
C SER A 364 -9.08 -1.62 21.60
N ALA A 365 -8.51 -2.41 20.69
CA ALA A 365 -9.18 -3.58 20.12
C ALA A 365 -9.54 -4.66 21.17
N GLU A 366 -9.05 -4.56 22.41
CA GLU A 366 -9.51 -5.38 23.54
C GLU A 366 -10.78 -4.84 24.18
N TYR A 367 -10.94 -3.51 24.26
CA TYR A 367 -12.19 -2.86 24.65
C TYR A 367 -13.29 -3.22 23.64
N ASP A 368 -13.04 -3.01 22.35
CA ASP A 368 -14.03 -3.24 21.29
C ASP A 368 -14.51 -4.69 21.27
N LYS A 369 -13.59 -5.66 21.35
CA LYS A 369 -13.91 -7.11 21.39
C LYS A 369 -14.60 -7.56 22.68
N SER A 370 -14.47 -6.79 23.76
CA SER A 370 -15.14 -7.10 25.03
C SER A 370 -16.53 -6.46 25.08
N ASN A 371 -16.64 -5.23 24.56
CA ASN A 371 -17.89 -4.51 24.40
C ASN A 371 -18.81 -5.19 23.37
N GLU A 372 -18.30 -5.71 22.25
CA GLU A 372 -19.15 -6.41 21.28
C GLU A 372 -19.71 -7.73 21.83
N LYS A 373 -18.92 -8.48 22.62
CA LYS A 373 -19.44 -9.66 23.37
C LYS A 373 -20.52 -9.28 24.37
N LEU A 374 -20.42 -8.09 24.98
CA LEU A 374 -21.46 -7.56 25.87
C LEU A 374 -22.72 -7.22 25.06
N MET A 375 -22.58 -6.62 23.88
CA MET A 375 -23.71 -6.34 22.99
C MET A 375 -24.37 -7.62 22.48
N ASP A 376 -23.62 -8.65 22.08
CA ASP A 376 -24.14 -9.99 21.75
C ASP A 376 -24.95 -10.58 22.89
N LEU A 377 -24.41 -10.53 24.11
CA LEU A 377 -25.08 -11.05 25.30
C LEU A 377 -26.36 -10.27 25.64
N ILE A 378 -26.36 -8.95 25.47
CA ILE A 378 -27.55 -8.10 25.60
C ILE A 378 -28.59 -8.46 24.53
N ARG A 379 -28.20 -8.67 23.27
CA ARG A 379 -29.10 -9.13 22.18
C ARG A 379 -29.75 -10.47 22.52
N ASP A 380 -28.96 -11.44 22.99
CA ASP A 380 -29.43 -12.75 23.47
C ASP A 380 -30.47 -12.61 24.60
N ILE A 381 -30.16 -11.80 25.62
CA ILE A 381 -31.07 -11.53 26.75
C ILE A 381 -32.36 -10.85 26.29
N THR A 382 -32.29 -9.91 25.36
CA THR A 382 -33.47 -9.24 24.79
C THR A 382 -34.38 -10.24 24.07
N LEU A 383 -33.81 -11.17 23.28
CA LEU A 383 -34.58 -12.22 22.59
C LEU A 383 -35.18 -13.23 23.57
N LEU A 384 -34.42 -13.70 24.56
CA LEU A 384 -34.91 -14.62 25.61
C LEU A 384 -36.01 -13.97 26.46
N SER A 385 -35.85 -12.70 26.83
CA SER A 385 -36.86 -11.92 27.56
C SER A 385 -38.15 -11.79 26.74
N THR A 386 -38.04 -11.50 25.44
CA THR A 386 -39.18 -11.43 24.51
C THR A 386 -39.92 -12.77 24.39
N GLN A 387 -39.18 -13.89 24.29
CA GLN A 387 -39.78 -15.23 24.31
C GLN A 387 -40.45 -15.55 25.65
N LYS A 388 -39.82 -15.18 26.77
CA LYS A 388 -40.35 -15.35 28.12
C LYS A 388 -41.67 -14.59 28.30
N VAL A 389 -41.77 -13.35 27.82
CA VAL A 389 -43.02 -12.56 27.84
C VAL A 389 -44.12 -13.24 27.03
N ARG A 390 -43.81 -13.72 25.81
CA ARG A 390 -44.77 -14.44 24.96
C ARG A 390 -45.34 -15.67 25.68
N VAL A 391 -44.47 -16.60 26.10
CA VAL A 391 -44.88 -17.84 26.77
C VAL A 391 -45.61 -17.54 28.09
N LYS A 392 -45.18 -16.52 28.85
CA LYS A 392 -45.87 -16.09 30.07
C LYS A 392 -47.28 -15.59 29.78
N SER A 393 -47.50 -14.79 28.73
CA SER A 393 -48.84 -14.30 28.38
C SER A 393 -49.81 -15.43 28.01
N GLU A 394 -49.33 -16.48 27.33
CA GLU A 394 -50.12 -17.69 27.04
C GLU A 394 -50.45 -18.45 28.33
N VAL A 395 -49.48 -18.62 29.24
CA VAL A 395 -49.66 -19.25 30.56
C VAL A 395 -50.66 -18.49 31.45
N ASP A 396 -50.49 -17.17 31.60
CA ASP A 396 -51.35 -16.32 32.43
C ASP A 396 -52.81 -16.38 31.94
N LEU A 397 -53.03 -16.25 30.62
CA LEU A 397 -54.36 -16.27 29.99
C LEU A 397 -55.06 -17.62 30.19
N ILE A 398 -54.34 -18.74 30.05
CA ILE A 398 -54.92 -20.07 30.27
C ILE A 398 -55.30 -20.27 31.75
N ILE A 399 -54.42 -19.91 32.69
CA ILE A 399 -54.70 -20.03 34.14
C ILE A 399 -55.93 -19.20 34.53
N GLN A 400 -56.07 -17.98 33.99
CA GLN A 400 -57.22 -17.11 34.27
C GLN A 400 -58.57 -17.73 33.85
N ASN A 401 -58.59 -18.57 32.82
CA ASN A 401 -59.81 -19.14 32.26
C ASN A 401 -60.14 -20.56 32.78
N ILE A 402 -59.15 -21.44 32.94
CA ILE A 402 -59.38 -22.85 33.36
C ILE A 402 -58.85 -23.20 34.77
N GLY A 403 -58.17 -22.28 35.45
CA GLY A 403 -57.57 -22.50 36.78
C GLY A 403 -56.26 -23.30 36.76
N ASP A 404 -55.70 -23.58 37.94
CA ASP A 404 -54.40 -24.26 38.12
C ASP A 404 -54.53 -25.71 38.62
N ASP A 405 -55.66 -26.37 38.36
CA ASP A 405 -55.85 -27.78 38.74
C ASP A 405 -55.08 -28.79 37.85
N GLY A 406 -54.36 -28.31 36.82
CA GLY A 406 -53.50 -29.13 35.95
C GLY A 406 -52.40 -29.90 36.70
N LEU A 407 -52.00 -29.42 37.88
CA LEU A 407 -51.06 -30.09 38.79
C LEU A 407 -51.64 -31.36 39.46
N ARG A 408 -52.97 -31.57 39.45
CA ARG A 408 -53.63 -32.77 39.99
C ARG A 408 -53.79 -33.90 38.97
N ALA A 409 -53.59 -33.63 37.69
CA ALA A 409 -53.82 -34.59 36.62
C ALA A 409 -52.65 -35.57 36.44
N GLU A 410 -52.93 -36.83 36.10
CA GLU A 410 -51.88 -37.83 35.87
C GLU A 410 -51.33 -37.70 34.45
N ASN A 411 -50.40 -36.77 34.26
CA ASN A 411 -49.89 -36.42 32.94
C ASN A 411 -49.07 -37.55 32.28
N HIS A 412 -49.18 -37.69 30.95
CA HIS A 412 -48.41 -38.65 30.16
C HIS A 412 -47.00 -38.11 29.84
N ASP A 413 -45.96 -38.91 30.08
CA ASP A 413 -44.58 -38.64 29.60
C ASP A 413 -44.38 -39.24 28.21
N PHE A 414 -44.72 -38.49 27.17
CA PHE A 414 -44.58 -38.92 25.77
C PHE A 414 -43.14 -38.83 25.27
N LYS A 415 -42.69 -39.89 24.59
CA LYS A 415 -41.41 -39.94 23.86
C LYS A 415 -41.67 -40.30 22.39
N SER A 416 -41.01 -39.60 21.47
CA SER A 416 -40.99 -39.92 20.04
C SER A 416 -40.52 -41.35 19.79
N SER A 417 -41.35 -42.12 19.08
CA SER A 417 -41.18 -43.54 18.79
C SER A 417 -41.49 -43.82 17.31
N SER A 418 -40.68 -44.67 16.68
CA SER A 418 -40.88 -45.10 15.29
C SER A 418 -41.57 -46.46 15.23
N PHE A 419 -42.76 -46.52 14.65
CA PHE A 419 -43.59 -47.72 14.60
C PHE A 419 -43.37 -48.48 13.29
N THR A 420 -42.46 -49.47 13.32
CA THR A 420 -42.14 -50.34 12.18
C THR A 420 -43.25 -51.34 11.84
N ILE A 421 -44.12 -51.63 12.81
CA ILE A 421 -45.29 -52.50 12.70
C ILE A 421 -46.55 -51.61 12.75
N PRO A 422 -47.61 -51.87 11.95
CA PRO A 422 -48.87 -51.14 12.04
C PRO A 422 -49.42 -51.14 13.47
N THR A 423 -49.42 -49.97 14.12
CA THR A 423 -49.80 -49.81 15.53
C THR A 423 -50.99 -48.87 15.64
N THR A 424 -52.03 -49.23 16.39
CA THR A 424 -53.21 -48.34 16.56
C THR A 424 -52.88 -47.14 17.45
N CYS A 425 -53.44 -45.97 17.12
CA CYS A 425 -53.43 -44.80 18.00
C CYS A 425 -54.53 -44.94 19.06
N ASP A 426 -54.15 -44.96 20.33
CA ASP A 426 -55.04 -45.20 21.48
C ASP A 426 -56.02 -44.04 21.77
N LEU A 427 -55.99 -42.96 20.97
CA LEU A 427 -56.95 -41.85 21.00
C LEU A 427 -57.93 -41.84 19.82
N CYS A 428 -57.45 -42.07 18.59
CA CYS A 428 -58.26 -41.92 17.37
C CYS A 428 -58.46 -43.23 16.59
N ASN A 429 -58.01 -44.36 17.12
CA ASN A 429 -58.07 -45.72 16.58
C ASN A 429 -57.49 -45.91 15.16
N SER A 430 -56.93 -44.86 14.57
CA SER A 430 -56.31 -44.87 13.25
C SER A 430 -54.87 -45.36 13.34
N THR A 431 -54.38 -46.02 12.30
CA THR A 431 -53.04 -46.62 12.27
C THR A 431 -51.92 -45.57 12.33
N ILE A 432 -50.90 -45.85 13.13
CA ILE A 432 -49.56 -45.25 13.13
C ILE A 432 -48.64 -46.26 12.41
N TRP A 433 -48.14 -45.90 11.23
CA TRP A 433 -47.28 -46.78 10.43
C TRP A 433 -46.43 -46.00 9.43
N GLY A 434 -45.27 -46.55 9.08
CA GLY A 434 -44.35 -46.01 8.07
C GLY A 434 -43.08 -45.40 8.67
N LEU A 435 -41.94 -45.60 7.99
CA LEU A 435 -40.60 -45.19 8.46
C LEU A 435 -40.47 -43.68 8.75
N SER A 436 -41.25 -42.85 8.05
CA SER A 436 -41.26 -41.39 8.22
C SER A 436 -42.20 -40.90 9.33
N ASN A 437 -43.15 -41.72 9.77
CA ASN A 437 -44.26 -41.32 10.64
C ASN A 437 -43.92 -41.56 12.11
N LYS A 438 -43.19 -40.61 12.71
CA LYS A 438 -42.91 -40.59 14.16
C LYS A 438 -44.21 -40.42 14.94
N GLY A 439 -44.57 -41.42 15.74
CA GLY A 439 -45.61 -41.30 16.76
C GLY A 439 -44.98 -41.03 18.13
N LEU A 440 -45.79 -41.08 19.17
CA LEU A 440 -45.42 -40.86 20.56
C LEU A 440 -45.85 -42.06 21.39
N THR A 441 -44.97 -42.57 22.25
CA THR A 441 -45.29 -43.58 23.28
C THR A 441 -45.11 -42.97 24.66
N CYS A 442 -46.10 -43.09 25.54
CA CYS A 442 -45.97 -42.69 26.93
C CYS A 442 -45.09 -43.69 27.69
N ARG A 443 -43.95 -43.24 28.26
CA ARG A 443 -42.96 -44.12 28.91
C ARG A 443 -43.53 -44.90 30.10
N ALA A 444 -44.48 -44.31 30.83
CA ALA A 444 -45.01 -44.88 32.06
C ALA A 444 -46.13 -45.92 31.84
N CYS A 445 -47.17 -45.59 31.06
CA CYS A 445 -48.30 -46.50 30.80
C CYS A 445 -48.22 -47.27 29.48
N GLY A 446 -47.47 -46.78 28.48
CA GLY A 446 -47.37 -47.40 27.15
C GLY A 446 -48.37 -46.90 26.10
N PHE A 447 -49.19 -45.88 26.40
CA PHE A 447 -50.14 -45.24 25.47
C PHE A 447 -49.44 -44.74 24.19
N ASN A 448 -49.96 -45.06 23.01
CA ASN A 448 -49.40 -44.72 21.71
C ASN A 448 -50.32 -43.77 20.95
N CYS A 449 -49.78 -42.67 20.42
CA CYS A 449 -50.56 -41.73 19.61
C CYS A 449 -49.75 -41.10 18.47
N HIS A 450 -50.45 -40.55 17.46
CA HIS A 450 -49.80 -39.67 16.47
C HIS A 450 -49.36 -38.37 17.15
N ALA A 451 -48.31 -37.70 16.65
CA ALA A 451 -47.92 -36.36 17.15
C ALA A 451 -49.09 -35.35 17.11
N LYS A 452 -49.93 -35.38 16.07
CA LYS A 452 -51.15 -34.56 15.95
C LYS A 452 -52.24 -34.85 17.00
N CYS A 453 -52.09 -35.93 17.76
CA CYS A 453 -53.01 -36.35 18.82
C CYS A 453 -52.49 -36.00 20.23
N GLU A 454 -51.20 -35.68 20.40
CA GLU A 454 -50.54 -35.40 21.69
C GLU A 454 -51.39 -34.49 22.59
N MET A 455 -51.67 -33.28 22.10
CA MET A 455 -52.41 -32.24 22.82
C MET A 455 -53.86 -32.61 23.12
N LYS A 456 -54.40 -33.69 22.52
CA LYS A 456 -55.79 -34.13 22.66
C LYS A 456 -55.94 -35.38 23.54
N VAL A 457 -54.86 -35.94 24.06
CA VAL A 457 -54.90 -37.05 25.03
C VAL A 457 -55.30 -36.49 26.40
N ALA A 458 -56.24 -37.12 27.08
CA ALA A 458 -56.63 -36.73 28.43
C ALA A 458 -55.47 -37.01 29.41
N PRO A 459 -55.21 -36.14 30.41
CA PRO A 459 -54.14 -36.32 31.38
C PRO A 459 -54.52 -37.35 32.47
N ASN A 460 -54.68 -38.62 32.07
CA ASN A 460 -55.14 -39.72 32.91
C ASN A 460 -54.21 -40.95 32.88
N CYS A 461 -52.90 -40.73 32.78
CA CYS A 461 -51.85 -41.76 32.75
C CYS A 461 -51.85 -42.64 34.01
N SER A 462 -52.20 -43.91 33.88
CA SER A 462 -52.19 -44.93 34.96
C SER A 462 -50.86 -45.14 35.69
N LYS A 463 -49.75 -44.60 35.13
CA LYS A 463 -48.35 -44.84 35.50
C LYS A 463 -47.92 -46.32 35.52
N LYS A 464 -48.75 -47.24 35.00
CA LYS A 464 -48.51 -48.70 34.99
C LYS A 464 -48.41 -49.21 33.56
N LYS A 465 -47.24 -49.73 33.20
CA LYS A 465 -46.91 -50.18 31.84
C LYS A 465 -47.87 -51.29 31.38
N GLY A 466 -48.57 -51.05 30.26
CA GLY A 466 -49.57 -51.96 29.70
C GLY A 466 -50.99 -51.80 30.26
N GLN A 467 -51.22 -50.89 31.22
CA GLN A 467 -52.56 -50.50 31.65
C GLN A 467 -52.88 -49.12 31.10
N ILE A 468 -53.73 -49.04 30.09
CA ILE A 468 -54.19 -47.77 29.51
C ILE A 468 -55.56 -47.42 30.10
N ASN A 469 -55.69 -46.20 30.63
CA ASN A 469 -56.96 -45.70 31.13
C ASN A 469 -57.83 -45.23 29.93
N PRO A 470 -59.14 -45.53 29.90
CA PRO A 470 -60.03 -45.10 28.84
C PRO A 470 -60.00 -43.57 28.64
N GLN A 471 -59.99 -43.13 27.38
CA GLN A 471 -60.16 -41.73 27.04
C GLN A 471 -61.65 -41.36 27.12
N PRO A 472 -62.03 -40.18 27.63
CA PRO A 472 -63.42 -39.76 27.70
C PRO A 472 -64.01 -39.58 26.30
N LEU A 473 -65.19 -40.17 26.04
CA LEU A 473 -65.88 -40.01 24.75
C LEU A 473 -66.55 -38.62 24.66
N PRO A 474 -66.58 -37.96 23.47
CA PRO A 474 -67.09 -36.59 23.32
C PRO A 474 -68.60 -36.36 23.51
N SER A 475 -69.35 -37.28 24.12
CA SER A 475 -70.82 -37.32 24.01
C SER A 475 -71.57 -37.65 25.30
N THR A 476 -70.90 -37.68 26.47
CA THR A 476 -71.55 -38.06 27.74
C THR A 476 -70.99 -37.33 28.96
N LEU A 477 -70.98 -35.99 28.92
CA LEU A 477 -70.74 -35.15 30.09
C LEU A 477 -71.89 -34.14 30.26
N GLN A 478 -72.42 -34.04 31.48
CA GLN A 478 -73.37 -33.01 31.90
C GLN A 478 -72.63 -31.93 32.70
N PRO A 479 -73.09 -30.66 32.67
CA PRO A 479 -72.41 -29.57 33.36
C PRO A 479 -72.43 -29.76 34.88
N VAL A 480 -71.24 -29.93 35.47
CA VAL A 480 -71.09 -29.92 36.93
C VAL A 480 -71.13 -28.46 37.40
N SER A 481 -72.05 -28.18 38.33
CA SER A 481 -72.35 -26.81 38.79
C SER A 481 -71.12 -26.07 39.33
N THR A 482 -71.12 -24.76 39.07
CA THR A 482 -70.26 -23.79 39.76
C THR A 482 -70.31 -23.96 41.27
N ARG A 483 -69.16 -23.79 41.94
CA ARG A 483 -69.09 -23.64 43.40
C ARG A 483 -67.97 -22.70 43.80
N ALA A 484 -68.34 -21.50 44.27
CA ALA A 484 -67.40 -20.48 44.70
C ALA A 484 -66.58 -20.94 45.93
N VAL A 485 -65.31 -20.53 45.96
CA VAL A 485 -64.41 -20.65 47.12
C VAL A 485 -64.06 -19.24 47.61
N ARG A 486 -63.89 -19.09 48.93
CA ARG A 486 -63.77 -17.79 49.61
C ARG A 486 -62.32 -17.27 49.64
N LYS A 487 -62.18 -15.96 49.86
CA LYS A 487 -60.93 -15.32 50.32
C LYS A 487 -60.63 -15.69 51.78
N GLU A 488 -59.36 -15.95 52.08
CA GLU A 488 -58.61 -15.66 53.32
C GLU A 488 -57.20 -16.28 53.10
N SER A 489 -56.14 -15.55 52.76
CA SER A 489 -55.35 -14.59 53.55
C SER A 489 -54.49 -15.22 54.66
N VAL A 490 -53.16 -15.25 54.47
CA VAL A 490 -52.14 -15.04 55.52
C VAL A 490 -50.78 -14.71 54.86
N SER A 491 -49.97 -13.90 55.55
CA SER A 491 -48.59 -13.52 55.22
C SER A 491 -47.58 -14.68 55.28
N GLY A 492 -46.39 -14.63 54.69
CA GLY A 492 -45.73 -13.56 53.92
C GLY A 492 -44.20 -13.71 54.02
N GLY A 493 -43.45 -13.16 53.05
CA GLY A 493 -41.98 -13.22 53.04
C GLY A 493 -41.42 -12.34 51.92
N SER A 494 -40.67 -11.31 52.30
CA SER A 494 -40.33 -10.19 51.41
C SER A 494 -39.13 -10.45 50.49
N ILE A 495 -39.20 -9.95 49.26
CA ILE A 495 -38.04 -9.48 48.48
C ILE A 495 -38.30 -8.02 48.13
N SER A 496 -37.32 -7.14 48.36
CA SER A 496 -37.48 -5.69 48.20
C SER A 496 -37.25 -5.23 46.76
N SER A 497 -38.18 -4.41 46.25
CA SER A 497 -37.89 -3.35 45.27
C SER A 497 -37.31 -2.11 46.01
N ILE A 498 -36.94 -0.95 45.44
CA ILE A 498 -37.19 -0.22 44.18
C ILE A 498 -35.89 0.64 43.91
N PRO A 499 -35.79 1.75 43.10
CA PRO A 499 -36.74 2.55 42.28
C PRO A 499 -36.43 2.47 40.75
N ALA A 500 -37.10 3.15 39.82
CA ALA A 500 -37.98 4.34 39.80
C ALA A 500 -39.13 4.12 38.76
N SER A 501 -40.37 4.65 38.77
CA SER A 501 -40.95 6.00 39.04
C SER A 501 -40.44 7.09 38.07
N TYR A 502 -41.23 7.89 37.35
CA TYR A 502 -42.69 8.16 37.25
C TYR A 502 -42.98 8.74 35.82
N SER A 503 -44.18 8.94 35.27
CA SER A 503 -45.59 8.75 35.71
C SER A 503 -46.54 8.67 34.49
N THR A 504 -47.86 8.53 34.70
CA THR A 504 -48.92 8.72 33.69
C THR A 504 -50.05 9.65 34.19
N SER A 505 -50.82 10.24 33.26
CA SER A 505 -52.03 11.06 33.51
C SER A 505 -52.90 11.07 32.23
N THR A 506 -53.86 10.15 32.05
CA THR A 506 -55.31 10.32 32.38
C THR A 506 -56.03 11.48 31.69
N TYR A 507 -57.02 11.18 30.84
CA TYR A 507 -58.41 11.70 30.90
C TYR A 507 -59.37 10.91 29.96
N ASP A 508 -60.67 11.26 29.97
CA ASP A 508 -61.83 10.37 29.74
C ASP A 508 -62.34 10.13 28.29
N GLN A 509 -63.29 9.18 28.20
CA GLN A 509 -64.29 8.89 27.13
C GLN A 509 -65.12 10.14 26.70
N PRO A 510 -65.79 10.21 25.50
CA PRO A 510 -66.84 9.23 25.12
C PRO A 510 -67.29 9.02 23.63
N THR A 511 -68.04 7.91 23.45
CA THR A 511 -69.20 7.67 22.54
C THR A 511 -69.16 7.76 21.00
N SER A 512 -69.63 6.64 20.41
CA SER A 512 -70.59 6.51 19.28
C SER A 512 -70.14 6.72 17.83
N ALA A 513 -70.67 5.88 16.95
CA ALA A 513 -70.30 5.76 15.54
C ALA A 513 -71.46 6.08 14.58
N ILE A 514 -71.12 6.55 13.36
CA ILE A 514 -71.95 6.52 12.15
C ILE A 514 -71.05 6.11 10.97
N ALA A 515 -71.58 5.29 10.06
CA ALA A 515 -70.98 4.85 8.79
C ALA A 515 -71.84 5.40 7.61
N PRO A 516 -71.45 5.38 6.30
CA PRO A 516 -70.53 4.41 5.66
C PRO A 516 -69.68 4.89 4.44
N SER A 517 -69.05 3.92 3.76
CA SER A 517 -68.92 3.80 2.28
C SER A 517 -67.76 4.44 1.49
N PHE A 518 -66.90 3.56 0.94
CA PHE A 518 -66.18 3.59 -0.36
C PHE A 518 -65.50 4.87 -0.91
N ALA A 519 -64.18 4.80 -1.02
CA ALA A 519 -63.40 5.09 -2.25
C ALA A 519 -61.99 4.47 -2.15
N ALA A 520 -61.26 4.33 -3.26
CA ALA A 520 -59.87 3.84 -3.29
C ALA A 520 -59.02 4.63 -4.30
N SER A 521 -57.79 5.00 -3.91
CA SER A 521 -56.78 5.71 -4.71
C SER A 521 -55.48 5.86 -3.88
N SER A 522 -54.27 5.93 -4.43
CA SER A 522 -53.72 5.44 -5.71
C SER A 522 -52.18 5.55 -5.62
N SER A 523 -51.45 4.83 -6.49
CA SER A 523 -50.03 5.11 -6.76
C SER A 523 -49.85 6.44 -7.52
N PRO A 524 -48.64 7.02 -7.57
CA PRO A 524 -48.34 8.13 -8.49
C PRO A 524 -48.18 7.60 -9.93
N ASP A 525 -48.98 8.10 -10.86
CA ASP A 525 -49.09 7.56 -12.23
C ASP A 525 -48.13 8.21 -13.27
N TYR A 526 -47.32 9.19 -12.86
CA TYR A 526 -46.56 10.07 -13.76
C TYR A 526 -45.04 10.10 -13.49
N MET A 527 -44.27 10.21 -14.56
CA MET A 527 -42.81 10.27 -14.57
C MET A 527 -42.31 11.41 -15.48
N ARG A 528 -41.06 11.84 -15.30
CA ARG A 528 -40.34 12.84 -16.10
C ARG A 528 -39.06 12.24 -16.67
N SER A 529 -38.82 12.44 -17.95
CA SER A 529 -37.55 12.14 -18.60
C SER A 529 -36.43 13.05 -18.08
N LEU A 530 -35.31 12.45 -17.67
CA LEU A 530 -34.09 13.14 -17.23
C LEU A 530 -33.07 13.32 -18.36
N TYR A 531 -33.16 12.51 -19.43
CA TYR A 531 -32.22 12.53 -20.55
C TYR A 531 -32.93 12.10 -21.84
N ALA A 532 -32.57 12.70 -22.97
CA ALA A 532 -33.10 12.27 -24.26
C ALA A 532 -32.63 10.85 -24.63
N TYR A 533 -33.53 10.05 -25.20
CA TYR A 533 -33.29 8.70 -25.66
C TYR A 533 -34.02 8.46 -26.98
N ASP A 534 -33.31 7.95 -27.99
CA ASP A 534 -33.88 7.55 -29.28
C ASP A 534 -34.12 6.04 -29.32
N ALA A 535 -35.35 5.63 -29.63
CA ALA A 535 -35.73 4.24 -29.83
C ALA A 535 -34.92 3.58 -30.97
N GLN A 536 -34.36 2.41 -30.69
CA GLN A 536 -33.56 1.61 -31.62
C GLN A 536 -34.36 0.43 -32.17
N ASN A 537 -35.36 -0.05 -31.43
CA ASN A 537 -36.31 -1.10 -31.81
C ASN A 537 -37.75 -0.54 -31.91
N VAL A 538 -38.65 -1.32 -32.52
CA VAL A 538 -40.05 -0.91 -32.83
C VAL A 538 -41.01 -1.00 -31.65
N ASP A 539 -40.55 -1.53 -30.52
CA ASP A 539 -41.24 -1.66 -29.23
C ASP A 539 -40.69 -0.69 -28.16
N GLU A 540 -39.66 0.08 -28.49
CA GLU A 540 -39.09 1.18 -27.69
C GLU A 540 -39.74 2.52 -28.05
N LEU A 541 -39.66 3.51 -27.14
CA LEU A 541 -40.24 4.85 -27.32
C LEU A 541 -39.16 5.94 -27.23
N SER A 542 -39.03 6.78 -28.27
CA SER A 542 -38.17 7.97 -28.21
C SER A 542 -38.75 9.00 -27.25
N ILE A 543 -37.90 9.58 -26.39
CA ILE A 543 -38.25 10.61 -25.41
C ILE A 543 -37.20 11.72 -25.40
N ALA A 544 -37.62 12.97 -25.21
CA ALA A 544 -36.72 14.10 -25.01
C ALA A 544 -36.44 14.32 -23.51
N GLU A 545 -35.37 15.05 -23.19
CA GLU A 545 -35.09 15.51 -21.82
C GLU A 545 -36.20 16.47 -21.35
N GLY A 546 -36.82 16.16 -20.21
CA GLY A 546 -37.94 16.92 -19.63
C GLY A 546 -39.35 16.44 -20.00
N ASP A 547 -39.52 15.47 -20.92
CA ASP A 547 -40.84 14.94 -21.29
C ASP A 547 -41.58 14.29 -20.12
N VAL A 548 -42.90 14.46 -20.05
CA VAL A 548 -43.76 13.88 -18.99
C VAL A 548 -44.50 12.66 -19.52
N LEU A 549 -44.31 11.55 -18.83
CA LEU A 549 -44.69 10.19 -19.23
C LEU A 549 -45.73 9.62 -18.25
N THR A 550 -46.68 8.83 -18.75
CA THR A 550 -47.62 8.06 -17.90
C THR A 550 -47.16 6.61 -17.80
N ILE A 551 -47.24 6.00 -16.62
CA ILE A 551 -46.88 4.59 -16.40
C ILE A 551 -47.96 3.68 -17.02
N VAL A 552 -47.55 2.72 -17.85
CA VAL A 552 -48.45 1.68 -18.37
C VAL A 552 -48.17 0.35 -17.68
N GLU A 553 -46.90 -0.07 -17.62
CA GLU A 553 -46.44 -1.23 -16.83
C GLU A 553 -45.13 -0.83 -16.12
N PRO A 554 -45.02 -0.98 -14.78
CA PRO A 554 -43.82 -0.64 -14.02
C PRO A 554 -42.68 -1.64 -14.24
N ASP A 555 -41.45 -1.27 -13.85
CA ASP A 555 -40.25 -2.11 -14.01
C ASP A 555 -40.43 -3.49 -13.34
N ASP A 556 -40.24 -4.55 -14.12
CA ASP A 556 -40.33 -5.95 -13.69
C ASP A 556 -39.00 -6.49 -13.15
N GLY A 557 -37.96 -5.65 -13.10
CA GLY A 557 -36.60 -5.99 -12.74
C GLY A 557 -35.66 -6.13 -13.95
N THR A 558 -36.14 -5.86 -15.17
CA THR A 558 -35.30 -5.82 -16.39
C THR A 558 -34.65 -4.46 -16.65
N GLY A 559 -35.03 -3.40 -15.91
CA GLY A 559 -34.48 -2.05 -16.09
C GLY A 559 -35.15 -1.25 -17.21
N TRP A 560 -36.30 -1.71 -17.69
CA TRP A 560 -37.13 -1.03 -18.69
C TRP A 560 -38.53 -0.80 -18.13
N ILE A 561 -39.08 0.40 -18.34
CA ILE A 561 -40.44 0.76 -17.95
C ILE A 561 -41.25 0.98 -19.21
N LYS A 562 -42.50 0.52 -19.21
CA LYS A 562 -43.41 0.75 -20.33
C LYS A 562 -44.22 2.00 -20.08
N ALA A 563 -43.95 3.02 -20.89
CA ALA A 563 -44.46 4.36 -20.70
C ALA A 563 -45.28 4.84 -21.90
N GLN A 564 -46.15 5.81 -21.64
CA GLN A 564 -46.95 6.48 -22.67
C GLN A 564 -46.57 7.96 -22.76
N LEU A 565 -46.25 8.41 -23.98
CA LEU A 565 -46.04 9.82 -24.35
C LEU A 565 -47.10 10.22 -25.39
N GLY A 566 -48.11 10.97 -24.96
CA GLY A 566 -49.27 11.27 -25.80
C GLY A 566 -50.01 10.00 -26.24
N ASP A 567 -50.13 9.80 -27.56
CA ASP A 567 -50.79 8.62 -28.15
C ASP A 567 -49.84 7.43 -28.41
N GLN A 568 -48.54 7.55 -28.08
CA GLN A 568 -47.53 6.51 -28.33
C GLN A 568 -47.13 5.79 -27.03
N VAL A 569 -47.00 4.46 -27.10
CA VAL A 569 -46.65 3.59 -25.98
C VAL A 569 -45.48 2.68 -26.38
N GLY A 570 -44.46 2.60 -25.54
CA GLY A 570 -43.31 1.72 -25.74
C GLY A 570 -42.43 1.62 -24.50
N LEU A 571 -41.32 0.89 -24.62
CA LEU A 571 -40.33 0.72 -23.58
C LEU A 571 -39.35 1.90 -23.54
N VAL A 572 -39.02 2.37 -22.33
CA VAL A 572 -38.01 3.39 -22.05
C VAL A 572 -37.07 2.91 -20.93
N PRO A 573 -35.78 3.30 -20.93
CA PRO A 573 -34.85 2.89 -19.88
C PRO A 573 -35.27 3.44 -18.51
N ALA A 574 -35.38 2.57 -17.50
CA ALA A 574 -35.88 2.95 -16.17
C ALA A 574 -34.98 3.98 -15.45
N ASN A 575 -33.69 4.02 -15.79
CA ASN A 575 -32.71 4.97 -15.28
C ASN A 575 -32.68 6.32 -16.02
N TYR A 576 -33.47 6.50 -17.08
CA TYR A 576 -33.60 7.76 -17.82
C TYR A 576 -34.81 8.59 -17.35
N ILE A 577 -35.59 8.10 -16.38
CA ILE A 577 -36.85 8.71 -15.95
C ILE A 577 -36.99 8.78 -14.41
N GLU A 578 -37.71 9.78 -13.91
CA GLU A 578 -37.93 10.07 -12.49
C GLU A 578 -39.44 10.16 -12.19
N TYR A 579 -39.91 9.59 -11.07
CA TYR A 579 -41.32 9.66 -10.66
C TYR A 579 -41.69 11.06 -10.16
N ILE A 580 -42.70 11.70 -10.75
CA ILE A 580 -43.17 13.03 -10.33
C ILE A 580 -44.23 12.88 -9.25
N ASN A 581 -44.00 13.46 -8.07
CA ASN A 581 -45.04 13.62 -7.05
C ASN A 581 -45.57 15.07 -7.05
N PRO A 582 -46.79 15.34 -7.54
CA PRO A 582 -47.24 16.69 -7.90
C PRO A 582 -47.71 17.52 -6.68
N GLN A 583 -46.77 17.92 -5.80
CA GLN A 583 -47.03 18.90 -4.73
C GLN A 583 -45.97 19.99 -4.54
N ASN A 584 -44.74 19.86 -5.07
CA ASN A 584 -43.63 20.78 -4.72
C ASN A 584 -43.23 21.83 -5.77
N ASP A 585 -43.42 21.61 -7.08
CA ASP A 585 -42.88 22.50 -8.12
C ASP A 585 -43.95 23.25 -8.91
N ALA A 586 -44.02 24.57 -8.69
CA ALA A 586 -44.68 25.54 -9.56
C ALA A 586 -43.80 26.79 -9.69
N ALA A 587 -43.33 27.08 -10.90
CA ALA A 587 -42.38 28.17 -11.19
C ALA A 587 -43.01 29.58 -11.11
N PRO A 588 -42.17 30.63 -11.19
CA PRO A 588 -42.20 31.42 -12.43
C PRO A 588 -40.82 31.90 -12.96
N VAL A 589 -40.84 32.45 -14.18
CA VAL A 589 -39.66 32.80 -15.01
C VAL A 589 -39.54 34.32 -15.21
N ALA A 590 -38.32 34.88 -15.28
CA ALA A 590 -38.10 36.27 -15.75
C ALA A 590 -36.68 36.59 -16.32
N ASN A 591 -36.63 36.80 -17.64
CA ASN A 591 -35.83 37.76 -18.44
C ASN A 591 -34.40 38.25 -18.02
N ILE A 592 -33.40 37.84 -18.82
CA ILE A 592 -32.64 38.68 -19.79
C ILE A 592 -32.34 40.15 -19.41
N MET A 593 -31.04 40.52 -19.33
CA MET A 593 -30.46 41.61 -20.15
C MET A 593 -28.91 41.69 -20.18
N ASP A 594 -28.40 42.37 -21.20
CA ASP A 594 -26.98 42.58 -21.58
C ASP A 594 -26.20 43.54 -20.67
N THR A 595 -24.86 43.43 -20.66
CA THR A 595 -23.95 44.60 -20.82
C THR A 595 -22.51 44.19 -21.15
N ALA A 596 -21.87 44.89 -22.10
CA ALA A 596 -20.50 44.59 -22.53
C ALA A 596 -19.66 45.85 -22.87
N ALA A 597 -18.40 45.88 -22.39
CA ALA A 597 -17.26 46.72 -22.82
C ALA A 597 -15.98 46.13 -22.17
N SER A 598 -14.95 45.62 -22.89
CA SER A 598 -13.94 46.30 -23.73
C SER A 598 -13.03 47.26 -22.91
N VAL A 599 -11.69 47.34 -23.04
CA VAL A 599 -10.72 47.18 -24.17
C VAL A 599 -9.37 46.67 -23.59
N SER A 600 -8.84 45.48 -23.95
CA SER A 600 -7.84 45.07 -24.99
C SER A 600 -6.34 45.31 -24.71
N ASP A 601 -5.49 44.29 -24.97
CA ASP A 601 -4.48 44.32 -26.05
C ASP A 601 -3.62 43.04 -26.24
N SER A 602 -3.62 42.50 -27.48
CA SER A 602 -2.52 41.76 -28.16
C SER A 602 -1.98 40.42 -27.56
N TYR A 603 -1.56 39.39 -28.32
CA TYR A 603 -1.11 39.32 -29.72
C TYR A 603 -1.49 37.99 -30.45
N TYR A 604 -1.67 38.10 -31.78
CA TYR A 604 -1.56 37.11 -32.88
C TYR A 604 -2.39 35.81 -32.90
N THR A 605 -3.03 35.59 -34.06
CA THR A 605 -3.83 34.42 -34.46
C THR A 605 -3.34 33.82 -35.79
N SER A 606 -3.76 32.57 -36.08
CA SER A 606 -3.47 31.81 -37.31
C SER A 606 -4.37 32.20 -38.50
N PRO A 607 -4.05 31.71 -39.71
CA PRO A 607 -5.09 31.17 -40.63
C PRO A 607 -4.67 29.84 -41.31
N THR A 608 -5.57 29.28 -42.15
CA THR A 608 -5.57 27.84 -42.53
C THR A 608 -5.82 27.60 -44.04
N THR A 609 -5.02 26.72 -44.69
CA THR A 609 -5.26 26.03 -46.01
C THR A 609 -5.51 26.88 -47.29
N PRO A 610 -5.49 26.33 -48.55
CA PRO A 610 -4.85 25.13 -49.15
C PRO A 610 -3.83 25.60 -50.27
N PRO A 611 -3.75 25.16 -51.57
CA PRO A 611 -3.99 23.88 -52.27
C PRO A 611 -2.87 23.41 -53.28
N ALA A 612 -3.05 22.19 -53.83
CA ALA A 612 -2.75 21.65 -55.19
C ALA A 612 -1.49 22.00 -56.06
N VAL A 613 -0.82 20.93 -56.54
CA VAL A 613 -0.36 20.60 -57.93
C VAL A 613 0.32 21.67 -58.83
N ASP A 614 1.57 21.44 -59.25
CA ASP A 614 1.93 21.00 -60.64
C ASP A 614 3.43 20.54 -60.80
N GLN A 615 3.86 20.18 -62.03
CA GLN A 615 5.04 19.38 -62.40
C GLN A 615 6.23 20.14 -63.08
N PHE A 616 7.21 19.33 -63.55
CA PHE A 616 8.35 19.55 -64.50
C PHE A 616 9.77 19.74 -63.88
N VAL A 617 10.80 18.89 -64.09
CA VAL A 617 11.44 18.26 -65.31
C VAL A 617 12.49 19.20 -65.93
N ASP A 618 13.69 18.81 -66.41
CA ASP A 618 14.43 17.52 -66.58
C ASP A 618 15.95 17.75 -66.23
N SER A 619 17.01 16.93 -66.45
CA SER A 619 17.34 15.60 -67.04
C SER A 619 18.75 15.21 -66.51
N THR A 620 19.40 14.05 -66.66
CA THR A 620 19.20 12.72 -67.29
C THR A 620 19.40 11.62 -66.21
N GLY A 621 19.42 10.29 -66.39
CA GLY A 621 19.35 9.36 -67.54
C GLY A 621 20.64 8.50 -67.62
N THR A 622 20.64 7.18 -67.91
CA THR A 622 19.64 6.20 -68.43
C THR A 622 20.12 4.76 -68.05
N GLN A 623 19.55 3.57 -68.34
CA GLN A 623 18.25 2.87 -68.64
C GLN A 623 18.63 1.36 -68.84
N HIS A 624 17.82 0.29 -68.73
CA HIS A 624 16.47 -0.03 -68.21
C HIS A 624 16.65 -1.21 -67.18
N ASP A 625 15.80 -2.19 -66.82
CA ASP A 625 14.45 -2.72 -67.18
C ASP A 625 13.79 -3.19 -65.84
N ASP A 626 12.48 -3.33 -65.60
CA ASP A 626 11.26 -3.67 -66.37
C ASP A 626 11.05 -5.20 -66.64
N ILE A 627 9.86 -5.83 -66.48
CA ILE A 627 8.54 -5.44 -65.93
C ILE A 627 7.73 -6.73 -65.53
N PRO A 628 6.71 -6.70 -64.64
CA PRO A 628 5.83 -7.85 -64.25
C PRO A 628 4.65 -8.07 -65.27
N PRO A 629 3.57 -8.88 -65.05
CA PRO A 629 3.11 -9.78 -63.95
C PRO A 629 2.92 -11.24 -64.50
N PRO A 630 1.87 -12.12 -64.29
CA PRO A 630 0.67 -12.15 -63.41
C PRO A 630 0.48 -13.55 -62.68
N PRO A 631 -0.69 -14.24 -62.49
CA PRO A 631 -0.91 -15.13 -61.33
C PRO A 631 -1.24 -16.63 -61.69
N PRO A 632 -2.20 -17.37 -61.06
CA PRO A 632 -1.92 -18.56 -60.23
C PRO A 632 -2.35 -19.93 -60.84
N PRO A 633 -1.88 -21.06 -60.25
CA PRO A 633 -2.68 -22.30 -60.23
C PRO A 633 -2.62 -23.14 -58.91
N PRO A 634 -3.53 -24.15 -58.72
CA PRO A 634 -3.56 -25.06 -57.56
C PRO A 634 -2.90 -26.47 -57.86
N PRO A 635 -3.32 -27.66 -57.35
CA PRO A 635 -2.46 -28.41 -56.38
C PRO A 635 -2.10 -29.89 -56.69
N MET A 636 -0.98 -30.37 -56.10
CA MET A 636 -0.60 -31.79 -55.82
C MET A 636 -0.36 -32.72 -57.04
N PRO A 637 0.33 -33.90 -56.95
CA PRO A 637 0.72 -34.71 -55.77
C PRO A 637 2.17 -35.31 -55.76
N GLY A 638 2.51 -36.18 -54.79
CA GLY A 638 3.39 -37.36 -55.05
C GLY A 638 4.64 -37.64 -54.17
N SER A 639 4.45 -38.38 -53.07
CA SER A 639 5.36 -39.38 -52.44
C SER A 639 6.90 -39.43 -52.71
N ALA A 640 7.72 -39.41 -51.64
CA ALA A 640 8.62 -40.51 -51.20
C ALA A 640 9.52 -40.12 -49.98
N GLN A 641 9.92 -41.09 -49.16
CA GLN A 641 10.96 -40.95 -48.12
C GLN A 641 12.21 -41.80 -48.43
N PRO A 642 13.39 -41.39 -47.91
CA PRO A 642 14.41 -42.30 -47.41
C PRO A 642 14.69 -42.13 -45.90
N SER A 643 15.31 -43.13 -45.28
CA SER A 643 15.68 -43.21 -43.85
C SER A 643 17.17 -42.89 -43.59
N PRO A 644 17.58 -42.58 -42.34
CA PRO A 644 18.96 -42.19 -42.00
C PRO A 644 19.92 -43.38 -41.75
N PRO A 645 21.24 -43.16 -41.81
CA PRO A 645 22.27 -44.14 -41.44
C PRO A 645 22.54 -44.19 -39.92
N THR A 646 23.17 -45.26 -39.46
CA THR A 646 23.65 -45.45 -38.07
C THR A 646 25.07 -44.92 -37.86
N GLU A 647 25.31 -44.23 -36.75
CA GLU A 647 26.64 -43.77 -36.33
C GLU A 647 27.37 -44.80 -35.43
N THR A 648 28.69 -44.78 -35.49
CA THR A 648 29.60 -45.50 -34.58
C THR A 648 30.72 -44.54 -34.17
N VAL A 649 31.14 -44.58 -32.90
CA VAL A 649 32.05 -43.58 -32.33
C VAL A 649 33.27 -44.23 -31.68
N VAL A 650 34.39 -43.50 -31.64
CA VAL A 650 35.66 -43.97 -31.08
C VAL A 650 36.00 -43.20 -29.81
N ALA A 651 36.35 -43.91 -28.75
CA ALA A 651 36.70 -43.32 -27.46
C ALA A 651 38.03 -42.57 -27.53
N LEU A 652 37.98 -41.25 -27.27
CA LEU A 652 39.16 -40.38 -27.37
C LEU A 652 40.08 -40.39 -26.14
N TYR A 653 39.63 -40.96 -25.02
CA TYR A 653 40.35 -41.00 -23.74
C TYR A 653 40.00 -42.27 -22.95
N ASN A 654 40.80 -42.62 -21.94
CA ASN A 654 40.48 -43.69 -21.00
C ASN A 654 39.42 -43.23 -19.99
N PHE A 655 38.49 -44.12 -19.66
CA PHE A 655 37.48 -43.96 -18.61
C PHE A 655 37.34 -45.29 -17.83
N GLU A 656 37.51 -45.24 -16.51
CA GLU A 656 37.26 -46.39 -15.64
C GLU A 656 35.90 -46.25 -14.96
N ALA A 657 35.10 -47.31 -15.03
CA ALA A 657 33.74 -47.36 -14.52
C ALA A 657 33.71 -47.31 -12.99
N VAL A 658 32.94 -46.38 -12.43
CA VAL A 658 32.86 -46.12 -10.99
C VAL A 658 31.71 -46.91 -10.34
N ASN A 659 30.85 -47.54 -11.13
CA ASN A 659 29.78 -48.44 -10.70
C ASN A 659 29.46 -49.51 -11.77
N ALA A 660 28.56 -50.44 -11.43
CA ALA A 660 28.26 -51.62 -12.26
C ALA A 660 27.31 -51.37 -13.45
N GLU A 661 26.76 -50.17 -13.62
CA GLU A 661 25.97 -49.78 -14.81
C GLU A 661 26.84 -49.03 -15.87
N GLU A 662 28.12 -48.80 -15.58
CA GLU A 662 29.10 -48.15 -16.46
C GLU A 662 30.08 -49.15 -17.11
N LEU A 663 30.55 -48.85 -18.33
CA LEU A 663 31.60 -49.63 -19.00
C LEU A 663 32.98 -49.01 -18.78
N ASN A 664 34.00 -49.85 -18.56
CA ASN A 664 35.39 -49.43 -18.68
C ASN A 664 35.73 -49.27 -20.16
N ILE A 665 36.26 -48.11 -20.55
CA ILE A 665 36.52 -47.73 -21.95
C ILE A 665 37.96 -47.23 -22.05
N ARG A 666 38.68 -47.64 -23.09
CA ARG A 666 40.06 -47.22 -23.36
C ARG A 666 40.15 -46.35 -24.60
N GLN A 667 41.15 -45.47 -24.62
CA GLN A 667 41.46 -44.60 -25.74
C GLN A 667 41.74 -45.43 -27.00
N GLY A 668 40.86 -45.35 -27.99
CA GLY A 668 40.87 -46.13 -29.22
C GLY A 668 39.76 -47.17 -29.35
N ASP A 669 38.98 -47.46 -28.30
CA ASP A 669 37.86 -48.41 -28.36
C ASP A 669 36.71 -47.88 -29.25
N ILE A 670 36.13 -48.75 -30.07
CA ILE A 670 35.04 -48.39 -31.00
C ILE A 670 33.70 -48.89 -30.45
N ILE A 671 32.73 -47.99 -30.34
CA ILE A 671 31.42 -48.22 -29.70
C ILE A 671 30.32 -48.13 -30.75
N THR A 672 29.38 -49.07 -30.72
CA THR A 672 28.23 -49.19 -31.63
C THR A 672 26.92 -49.26 -30.83
N HIS A 673 25.80 -48.89 -31.45
CA HIS A 673 24.48 -48.89 -30.81
C HIS A 673 23.53 -49.85 -31.54
N GLU A 674 23.23 -51.01 -30.94
CA GLU A 674 22.24 -51.94 -31.49
C GLU A 674 20.81 -51.57 -31.08
N ASN A 675 19.85 -51.81 -31.98
CA ASN A 675 18.41 -51.79 -31.74
C ASN A 675 17.85 -53.14 -32.19
N ASN A 676 17.05 -53.83 -31.36
CA ASN A 676 16.31 -55.02 -31.81
C ASN A 676 15.00 -55.23 -31.00
N PRO A 677 13.84 -55.54 -31.61
CA PRO A 677 12.57 -55.67 -30.90
C PRO A 677 12.21 -57.10 -30.41
N PHE A 678 11.11 -57.18 -29.67
CA PHE A 678 10.21 -58.34 -29.45
C PHE A 678 10.09 -59.28 -30.69
N VAL A 679 9.86 -60.61 -30.61
CA VAL A 679 9.22 -61.49 -29.60
C VAL A 679 9.78 -62.94 -29.71
N HIS A 680 9.88 -63.72 -28.61
CA HIS A 680 9.32 -65.10 -28.42
C HIS A 680 10.13 -66.11 -27.57
N SER A 681 9.42 -66.62 -26.55
CA SER A 681 9.52 -67.99 -26.00
C SER A 681 10.78 -68.41 -25.22
N ILE A 682 10.58 -69.37 -24.31
CA ILE A 682 11.57 -69.96 -23.39
C ILE A 682 12.04 -68.96 -22.31
N ALA A 683 11.88 -69.18 -21.00
CA ALA A 683 11.34 -70.34 -20.29
C ALA A 683 10.32 -69.98 -19.20
N SER A 684 9.42 -70.92 -18.96
CA SER A 684 8.70 -71.07 -17.68
C SER A 684 9.70 -71.38 -16.54
N SER A 685 9.23 -71.31 -15.29
CA SER A 685 9.96 -71.69 -14.06
C SER A 685 11.07 -70.75 -13.59
N CYS A 686 10.68 -69.55 -13.16
CA CYS A 686 11.25 -68.91 -11.95
C CYS A 686 10.17 -68.06 -11.25
N SER A 687 9.13 -68.74 -10.76
CA SER A 687 8.37 -68.24 -9.61
C SER A 687 9.29 -68.15 -8.39
N GLU A 688 8.96 -67.28 -7.43
CA GLU A 688 9.74 -67.07 -6.19
C GLU A 688 11.09 -66.33 -6.35
N ILE A 689 11.04 -65.10 -6.88
CA ILE A 689 11.64 -63.87 -6.32
C ILE A 689 10.95 -62.70 -7.06
N ASN A 690 9.77 -62.30 -6.57
CA ASN A 690 9.00 -61.19 -7.18
C ASN A 690 8.18 -60.43 -6.13
N THR A 691 8.83 -60.16 -5.00
CA THR A 691 8.32 -59.37 -3.87
C THR A 691 9.49 -58.56 -3.33
N LEU A 692 9.26 -57.27 -3.05
CA LEU A 692 10.26 -56.30 -2.57
C LEU A 692 11.36 -55.88 -3.58
N LEU A 693 10.98 -55.10 -4.60
CA LEU A 693 11.53 -53.75 -4.90
C LEU A 693 11.08 -53.26 -6.30
N SER A 694 9.84 -52.78 -6.39
CA SER A 694 9.31 -52.21 -7.64
C SER A 694 9.82 -50.78 -7.89
N ARG A 695 10.45 -50.54 -9.05
CA ARG A 695 10.66 -49.19 -9.58
C ARG A 695 9.27 -48.58 -9.91
N GLN A 696 8.87 -47.52 -9.21
CA GLN A 696 7.65 -46.77 -9.54
C GLN A 696 7.89 -45.80 -10.73
N PRO A 697 6.89 -45.54 -11.59
CA PRO A 697 6.98 -44.51 -12.61
C PRO A 697 7.02 -43.10 -11.99
N MET A 698 7.70 -42.16 -12.64
CA MET A 698 7.63 -40.74 -12.27
C MET A 698 6.21 -40.22 -12.45
N SER A 699 5.67 -39.58 -11.42
CA SER A 699 4.35 -38.96 -11.42
C SER A 699 4.35 -37.68 -12.26
N THR A 700 3.37 -37.50 -13.15
CA THR A 700 3.23 -36.24 -13.89
C THR A 700 2.71 -35.12 -12.99
N VAL A 701 2.84 -33.86 -13.40
CA VAL A 701 2.27 -32.70 -12.67
C VAL A 701 0.76 -32.87 -12.43
N LYS A 702 0.04 -33.51 -13.37
CA LYS A 702 -1.40 -33.81 -13.24
C LYS A 702 -1.68 -34.87 -12.16
N ASP A 703 -0.86 -35.92 -12.09
CA ASP A 703 -0.95 -36.94 -11.04
C ASP A 703 -0.62 -36.33 -9.67
N ILE A 704 0.44 -35.49 -9.62
CA ILE A 704 0.88 -34.78 -8.42
C ILE A 704 -0.25 -33.92 -7.86
N VAL A 705 -0.83 -33.02 -8.68
CA VAL A 705 -1.92 -32.13 -8.25
C VAL A 705 -3.18 -32.92 -7.85
N SER A 706 -3.52 -34.01 -8.54
CA SER A 706 -4.72 -34.81 -8.23
C SER A 706 -4.60 -35.69 -6.97
N LYS A 707 -3.37 -36.01 -6.54
CA LYS A 707 -3.08 -36.79 -5.32
C LYS A 707 -2.70 -35.94 -4.10
N PHE A 708 -2.45 -34.65 -4.28
CA PHE A 708 -1.84 -33.78 -3.26
C PHE A 708 -2.74 -33.61 -2.02
N GLN A 709 -2.28 -34.10 -0.88
CA GLN A 709 -2.92 -33.89 0.42
C GLN A 709 -2.27 -32.68 1.10
N PHE A 710 -2.96 -31.53 1.13
CA PHE A 710 -2.44 -30.31 1.75
C PHE A 710 -2.12 -30.51 3.24
N THR A 711 -0.97 -30.01 3.68
CA THR A 711 -0.53 -30.02 5.08
C THR A 711 -0.51 -28.61 5.68
N ARG A 712 0.17 -27.65 5.02
CA ARG A 712 0.24 -26.25 5.47
C ARG A 712 0.71 -25.30 4.37
N VAL A 713 0.39 -24.01 4.51
CA VAL A 713 1.04 -22.95 3.73
C VAL A 713 2.51 -22.83 4.18
N LEU A 714 3.42 -22.67 3.22
CA LEU A 714 4.83 -22.34 3.48
C LEU A 714 5.05 -20.83 3.42
N ALA A 715 4.60 -20.18 2.34
CA ALA A 715 4.67 -18.72 2.17
C ALA A 715 3.53 -18.21 1.29
N ASN A 716 3.12 -16.96 1.51
CA ASN A 716 2.09 -16.29 0.71
C ASN A 716 2.55 -14.85 0.42
N ASP A 717 2.92 -14.57 -0.83
CA ASP A 717 3.30 -13.25 -1.31
C ASP A 717 2.09 -12.59 -1.98
N THR A 718 1.48 -11.64 -1.26
CA THR A 718 0.29 -10.90 -1.70
C THR A 718 0.58 -9.89 -2.81
N ARG A 719 1.84 -9.46 -2.99
CA ARG A 719 2.24 -8.55 -4.08
C ARG A 719 2.46 -9.32 -5.37
N ALA A 720 3.24 -10.39 -5.32
CA ALA A 720 3.53 -11.27 -6.46
C ALA A 720 2.37 -12.22 -6.80
N LYS A 721 1.28 -12.23 -6.01
CA LYS A 721 0.12 -13.13 -6.14
C LYS A 721 0.57 -14.61 -6.22
N LEU A 722 1.51 -14.96 -5.34
CA LEU A 722 2.27 -16.21 -5.34
C LEU A 722 2.19 -16.89 -3.97
N VAL A 723 1.64 -18.11 -3.94
CA VAL A 723 1.56 -18.92 -2.71
C VAL A 723 2.29 -20.24 -2.86
N TYR A 724 3.09 -20.61 -1.85
CA TYR A 724 3.75 -21.91 -1.71
C TYR A 724 3.04 -22.73 -0.64
N VAL A 725 2.66 -23.96 -0.96
CA VAL A 725 2.02 -24.91 -0.05
C VAL A 725 2.81 -26.21 0.07
N LEU A 726 2.90 -26.73 1.29
CA LEU A 726 3.40 -28.07 1.61
C LEU A 726 2.22 -29.03 1.74
N GLY A 727 2.38 -30.20 1.16
CA GLY A 727 1.46 -31.33 1.30
C GLY A 727 2.20 -32.65 1.08
N GLN A 728 1.46 -33.76 1.07
CA GLN A 728 2.01 -35.09 0.88
C GLN A 728 1.32 -35.84 -0.27
N ILE A 729 2.11 -36.68 -0.95
CA ILE A 729 1.67 -37.58 -2.02
C ILE A 729 2.28 -38.94 -1.72
N ASP A 730 1.45 -39.99 -1.66
CA ASP A 730 1.85 -41.37 -1.40
C ASP A 730 2.85 -41.52 -0.21
N GLY A 731 2.68 -40.70 0.84
CA GLY A 731 3.51 -40.68 2.05
C GLY A 731 4.84 -39.90 1.97
N LYS A 732 5.06 -39.11 0.91
CA LYS A 732 6.26 -38.26 0.72
C LYS A 732 5.86 -36.80 0.57
N ASP A 733 6.67 -35.89 1.08
CA ASP A 733 6.41 -34.46 0.99
C ASP A 733 6.47 -33.93 -0.45
N CYS A 734 5.65 -32.92 -0.72
CA CYS A 734 5.57 -32.21 -1.98
C CYS A 734 5.35 -30.72 -1.71
N ILE A 735 6.01 -29.85 -2.48
CA ILE A 735 5.72 -28.41 -2.50
C ILE A 735 5.05 -28.07 -3.82
N ILE A 736 3.91 -27.38 -3.77
CA ILE A 736 3.26 -26.80 -4.94
C ILE A 736 3.25 -25.29 -4.78
N SER A 737 3.54 -24.55 -5.86
CA SER A 737 3.37 -23.11 -5.91
C SER A 737 2.33 -22.70 -6.94
N PHE A 738 1.44 -21.79 -6.57
CA PHE A 738 0.45 -21.18 -7.45
C PHE A 738 0.77 -19.69 -7.63
N GLU A 739 0.91 -19.26 -8.86
CA GLU A 739 1.41 -17.94 -9.26
C GLU A 739 0.45 -17.36 -10.30
N LYS A 740 -0.26 -16.25 -10.00
CA LYS A 740 -1.13 -15.61 -11.02
C LYS A 740 -0.28 -15.00 -12.13
N THR A 741 -0.66 -15.25 -13.38
CA THR A 741 0.03 -14.66 -14.53
C THR A 741 -0.35 -13.20 -14.70
N GLN A 742 0.53 -12.43 -15.36
CA GLN A 742 0.17 -11.13 -15.91
C GLN A 742 -0.88 -11.27 -17.02
N TYR A 743 -1.62 -10.19 -17.30
CA TYR A 743 -2.50 -10.13 -18.46
C TYR A 743 -1.69 -10.15 -19.76
N ASP A 744 -2.35 -10.48 -20.87
CA ASP A 744 -1.74 -10.42 -22.20
C ASP A 744 -2.14 -9.11 -22.90
N ASP A 745 -1.15 -8.35 -23.36
CA ASP A 745 -1.36 -7.03 -23.98
C ASP A 745 -2.26 -7.11 -25.23
N THR A 746 -2.29 -8.26 -25.91
CA THR A 746 -3.18 -8.49 -27.05
C THR A 746 -4.67 -8.55 -26.67
N ASN A 747 -4.98 -8.92 -25.41
CA ASN A 747 -6.33 -9.14 -24.90
C ASN A 747 -6.79 -8.07 -23.88
N ILE A 748 -5.97 -7.07 -23.55
CA ILE A 748 -6.37 -6.01 -22.59
C ILE A 748 -7.65 -5.28 -23.02
N SER A 749 -7.84 -5.08 -24.33
CA SER A 749 -9.02 -4.41 -24.90
C SER A 749 -10.33 -5.19 -24.77
N SER A 750 -10.28 -6.50 -24.50
CA SER A 750 -11.46 -7.36 -24.35
C SER A 750 -11.74 -7.78 -22.90
N LEU A 751 -10.90 -7.37 -21.93
CA LEU A 751 -11.05 -7.75 -20.52
C LEU A 751 -12.44 -7.41 -19.94
N THR A 752 -13.00 -6.25 -20.28
CA THR A 752 -14.35 -5.84 -19.86
C THR A 752 -15.44 -6.84 -20.26
N HIS A 753 -15.33 -7.45 -21.45
CA HIS A 753 -16.25 -8.47 -21.94
C HIS A 753 -16.03 -9.86 -21.32
N THR A 754 -14.97 -10.04 -20.52
CA THR A 754 -14.71 -11.28 -19.76
C THR A 754 -15.12 -11.19 -18.29
N VAL A 755 -15.59 -10.04 -17.79
CA VAL A 755 -16.09 -9.91 -16.42
C VAL A 755 -17.46 -10.60 -16.31
N ASN A 756 -17.58 -11.62 -15.46
CA ASN A 756 -18.91 -12.16 -15.14
C ASN A 756 -19.58 -11.26 -14.09
N SER A 757 -20.58 -10.49 -14.52
CA SER A 757 -21.34 -9.57 -13.66
C SER A 757 -22.00 -10.24 -12.46
N ASN A 758 -22.40 -11.51 -12.58
CA ASN A 758 -22.98 -12.30 -11.49
C ASN A 758 -21.94 -12.74 -10.43
N THR A 759 -20.69 -12.29 -10.57
CA THR A 759 -19.60 -12.52 -9.60
C THR A 759 -19.01 -11.22 -9.05
N MET A 760 -19.65 -10.08 -9.31
CA MET A 760 -19.27 -8.79 -8.76
C MET A 760 -19.75 -8.68 -7.31
N ASP A 761 -18.81 -8.45 -6.40
CA ASP A 761 -19.00 -8.34 -4.94
C ASP A 761 -18.14 -7.18 -4.41
N ASP A 762 -18.30 -6.79 -3.14
CA ASP A 762 -17.61 -5.63 -2.53
C ASP A 762 -17.72 -4.33 -3.38
N ILE A 763 -18.86 -4.11 -4.04
CA ILE A 763 -19.08 -2.94 -4.91
C ILE A 763 -19.15 -1.67 -4.05
N VAL A 764 -18.22 -0.74 -4.28
CA VAL A 764 -18.20 0.58 -3.63
C VAL A 764 -18.05 1.66 -4.70
N GLU A 765 -18.97 2.64 -4.66
CA GLU A 765 -19.02 3.75 -5.59
C GLU A 765 -19.00 5.09 -4.85
N ASN A 766 -18.18 6.03 -5.32
CA ASN A 766 -18.01 7.36 -4.77
C ASN A 766 -17.70 8.35 -5.90
N ASN A 767 -18.76 8.91 -6.49
CA ASN A 767 -18.68 9.82 -7.64
C ASN A 767 -17.93 9.16 -8.82
N ILE A 768 -16.78 9.68 -9.26
CA ILE A 768 -15.99 9.13 -10.37
C ILE A 768 -15.15 7.89 -10.00
N TYR A 769 -15.23 7.40 -8.75
CA TYR A 769 -14.44 6.27 -8.27
C TYR A 769 -15.35 5.09 -7.93
N GLY A 770 -15.28 4.02 -8.72
CA GLY A 770 -15.93 2.74 -8.44
C GLY A 770 -14.89 1.62 -8.33
N TRP A 771 -15.10 0.67 -7.42
CA TRP A 771 -14.35 -0.60 -7.39
C TRP A 771 -15.22 -1.76 -6.92
N CYS A 772 -14.83 -2.98 -7.27
CA CYS A 772 -15.46 -4.23 -6.87
C CYS A 772 -14.45 -5.39 -6.95
N MET A 773 -14.80 -6.51 -6.35
CA MET A 773 -14.18 -7.81 -6.57
C MET A 773 -14.98 -8.57 -7.63
N ALA A 774 -14.34 -9.11 -8.67
CA ALA A 774 -15.04 -9.80 -9.76
C ALA A 774 -14.22 -10.97 -10.34
N ARG A 775 -14.89 -11.94 -10.96
CA ARG A 775 -14.24 -13.06 -11.67
C ARG A 775 -14.21 -12.84 -13.17
N LEU A 776 -13.07 -13.17 -13.79
CA LEU A 776 -12.90 -13.19 -15.24
C LEU A 776 -13.15 -14.59 -15.82
N GLU A 777 -13.91 -14.67 -16.91
CA GLU A 777 -14.15 -15.87 -17.71
C GLU A 777 -13.16 -15.97 -18.87
N SER A 778 -11.88 -16.11 -18.54
CA SER A 778 -10.83 -16.41 -19.50
C SER A 778 -10.92 -17.86 -20.00
N ARG A 779 -10.65 -18.07 -21.30
CA ARG A 779 -10.35 -19.40 -21.86
C ARG A 779 -8.89 -19.81 -21.67
N ASP A 780 -8.01 -18.84 -21.49
CA ASP A 780 -6.57 -19.03 -21.31
C ASP A 780 -6.20 -19.21 -19.82
N PRO A 781 -5.21 -20.06 -19.49
CA PRO A 781 -4.86 -20.40 -18.12
C PRO A 781 -4.16 -19.25 -17.37
N ASP A 782 -4.82 -18.70 -16.36
CA ASP A 782 -4.40 -17.51 -15.59
C ASP A 782 -3.46 -17.78 -14.40
N THR A 783 -3.11 -19.06 -14.16
CA THR A 783 -2.40 -19.51 -12.96
C THR A 783 -1.30 -20.49 -13.34
N ARG A 784 -0.06 -20.09 -13.13
CA ARG A 784 1.14 -20.90 -13.33
C ARG A 784 1.36 -21.78 -12.09
N ILE A 785 1.44 -23.10 -12.30
CA ILE A 785 1.67 -24.09 -11.24
C ILE A 785 3.08 -24.68 -11.39
N LYS A 786 3.84 -24.76 -10.30
CA LYS A 786 5.15 -25.45 -10.24
C LYS A 786 5.12 -26.45 -9.08
N THR A 787 5.75 -27.61 -9.26
CA THR A 787 5.70 -28.72 -8.29
C THR A 787 7.10 -29.25 -7.99
N ILE A 788 7.43 -29.45 -6.72
CA ILE A 788 8.66 -30.08 -6.24
C ILE A 788 8.27 -31.38 -5.54
N TYR A 789 8.62 -32.52 -6.13
CA TYR A 789 8.28 -33.85 -5.62
C TYR A 789 9.38 -34.87 -5.98
N PRO A 790 9.89 -35.68 -5.03
CA PRO A 790 9.74 -35.50 -3.58
C PRO A 790 10.42 -34.21 -3.10
N ALA A 791 9.76 -33.49 -2.21
CA ALA A 791 10.38 -32.42 -1.44
C ALA A 791 11.30 -33.01 -0.36
N THR A 792 12.18 -32.16 0.18
CA THR A 792 13.09 -32.48 1.30
C THR A 792 13.03 -31.33 2.30
N ASP A 793 13.51 -31.53 3.53
CA ASP A 793 13.56 -30.47 4.56
C ASP A 793 14.28 -29.21 4.05
N VAL A 794 15.31 -29.38 3.21
CA VAL A 794 16.06 -28.27 2.58
C VAL A 794 15.19 -27.51 1.57
N HIS A 795 14.32 -28.19 0.82
CA HIS A 795 13.33 -27.52 -0.03
C HIS A 795 12.25 -26.82 0.81
N ILE A 796 11.75 -27.48 1.86
CA ILE A 796 10.72 -26.92 2.75
C ILE A 796 11.22 -25.64 3.43
N ALA A 797 12.38 -25.68 4.07
CA ALA A 797 12.98 -24.52 4.74
C ALA A 797 13.39 -23.38 3.79
N LYS A 798 13.54 -23.64 2.49
CA LYS A 798 13.81 -22.62 1.47
C LYS A 798 12.56 -21.84 1.05
N TYR A 799 11.41 -22.51 0.93
CA TYR A 799 10.14 -21.89 0.51
C TYR A 799 9.21 -21.52 1.67
N GLU A 800 9.57 -21.90 2.90
CA GLU A 800 8.93 -21.43 4.12
C GLU A 800 9.21 -19.94 4.39
N ALA A 801 8.15 -19.19 4.69
CA ALA A 801 8.22 -17.81 5.11
C ALA A 801 9.02 -17.69 6.41
N GLN A 802 9.94 -16.72 6.42
CA GLN A 802 10.74 -16.35 7.57
C GLN A 802 10.86 -14.84 7.60
N SER A 803 10.86 -14.28 8.81
CA SER A 803 11.21 -12.88 9.04
C SER A 803 12.56 -12.58 8.39
N ARG A 804 12.69 -11.37 7.84
CA ARG A 804 13.93 -10.86 7.28
C ARG A 804 14.45 -9.73 8.15
N VAL A 805 15.73 -9.82 8.50
CA VAL A 805 16.46 -8.80 9.26
C VAL A 805 17.36 -8.00 8.33
N MET A 806 17.55 -6.73 8.68
CA MET A 806 18.53 -5.85 8.03
C MET A 806 19.82 -5.93 8.84
N LEU A 807 20.87 -6.54 8.27
CA LEU A 807 22.20 -6.58 8.88
C LEU A 807 23.09 -5.48 8.30
N VAL A 808 24.10 -5.07 9.09
CA VAL A 808 25.03 -4.00 8.74
C VAL A 808 26.45 -4.53 8.96
N GLU A 809 27.13 -4.93 7.89
CA GLU A 809 28.40 -5.68 7.97
C GLU A 809 29.61 -4.76 7.82
N THR A 810 30.44 -4.66 8.86
CA THR A 810 31.75 -3.98 8.81
C THR A 810 32.82 -4.87 8.13
N PRO A 811 33.95 -4.31 7.68
CA PRO A 811 35.06 -5.10 7.15
C PRO A 811 35.53 -6.23 8.08
N GLU A 812 35.60 -5.96 9.38
CA GLU A 812 36.05 -6.91 10.41
C GLU A 812 35.04 -8.05 10.60
N GLN A 813 33.74 -7.76 10.48
CA GLN A 813 32.68 -8.77 10.46
C GLN A 813 32.71 -9.60 9.18
N TYR A 814 33.01 -9.00 8.02
CA TYR A 814 33.22 -9.76 6.78
C TYR A 814 34.37 -10.75 6.93
N GLU A 815 35.52 -10.32 7.45
CA GLU A 815 36.69 -11.21 7.64
C GLU A 815 36.46 -12.30 8.70
N SER A 816 35.74 -12.00 9.78
CA SER A 816 35.58 -12.92 10.93
C SER A 816 34.32 -13.80 10.90
N ILE A 817 33.30 -13.45 10.12
CA ILE A 817 32.01 -14.18 10.05
C ILE A 817 31.74 -14.64 8.62
N THR A 818 31.62 -13.70 7.68
CA THR A 818 31.11 -13.97 6.32
C THR A 818 32.12 -14.70 5.44
N LEU A 819 33.40 -14.34 5.46
CA LEU A 819 34.44 -15.00 4.67
C LEU A 819 34.70 -16.45 5.12
N PRO A 820 34.73 -16.79 6.43
CA PRO A 820 34.66 -18.17 6.91
C PRO A 820 33.42 -18.92 6.43
N TYR A 821 32.23 -18.29 6.48
CA TYR A 821 31.01 -18.89 5.95
C TYR A 821 31.13 -19.20 4.45
N ILE A 822 31.58 -18.26 3.62
CA ILE A 822 31.81 -18.46 2.18
C ILE A 822 32.76 -19.64 1.93
N LYS A 823 33.88 -19.71 2.67
CA LYS A 823 34.87 -20.80 2.58
C LYS A 823 34.34 -22.17 3.03
N SER A 824 33.25 -22.22 3.80
CA SER A 824 32.60 -23.48 4.20
C SER A 824 31.67 -24.06 3.13
N ILE A 825 31.31 -23.28 2.10
CA ILE A 825 30.41 -23.71 1.02
C ILE A 825 31.14 -24.69 0.08
N PRO A 826 30.64 -25.93 -0.12
CA PRO A 826 31.29 -26.88 -1.03
C PRO A 826 31.28 -26.37 -2.48
N GLY A 827 32.44 -26.31 -3.13
CA GLY A 827 32.61 -25.85 -4.52
C GLY A 827 31.78 -26.61 -5.56
N LYS A 828 31.26 -27.80 -5.22
CA LYS A 828 30.24 -28.51 -6.03
C LYS A 828 28.96 -27.68 -6.28
N ARG A 829 28.70 -26.62 -5.49
CA ARG A 829 27.56 -25.72 -5.69
C ARG A 829 27.72 -24.72 -6.86
N THR A 830 28.95 -24.48 -7.34
CA THR A 830 29.21 -23.60 -8.51
C THR A 830 29.60 -24.38 -9.77
N THR A 831 29.61 -25.71 -9.75
CA THR A 831 29.95 -26.54 -10.93
C THR A 831 29.08 -26.23 -12.16
N TRP A 832 27.80 -25.89 -11.98
CA TRP A 832 26.93 -25.46 -13.08
C TRP A 832 27.41 -24.14 -13.74
N VAL A 833 27.97 -23.21 -12.96
CA VAL A 833 28.57 -21.97 -13.47
C VAL A 833 29.77 -22.30 -14.35
N HIS A 834 30.67 -23.17 -13.88
CA HIS A 834 31.82 -23.61 -14.65
C HIS A 834 31.42 -24.35 -15.94
N ASN A 835 30.31 -25.09 -15.94
CA ASN A 835 29.79 -25.74 -17.15
C ASN A 835 29.32 -24.70 -18.20
N ILE A 836 28.67 -23.61 -17.78
CA ILE A 836 28.27 -22.52 -18.69
C ILE A 836 29.50 -21.79 -19.24
N LEU A 837 30.46 -21.42 -18.38
CA LEU A 837 31.69 -20.72 -18.79
C LEU A 837 32.57 -21.58 -19.73
N ASN A 838 32.52 -22.91 -19.60
CA ASN A 838 33.22 -23.85 -20.46
C ASN A 838 32.39 -24.29 -21.69
N GLY A 839 31.16 -23.81 -21.86
CA GLY A 839 30.28 -24.19 -22.96
C GLY A 839 29.74 -25.63 -22.93
N SER A 840 29.84 -26.33 -21.80
CA SER A 840 29.31 -27.70 -21.63
C SER A 840 27.86 -27.77 -21.13
N ALA A 841 27.26 -26.63 -20.78
CA ALA A 841 25.84 -26.49 -20.49
C ALA A 841 25.30 -25.13 -20.98
N GLU A 842 24.04 -25.10 -21.42
CA GLU A 842 23.31 -23.89 -21.86
C GLU A 842 23.98 -23.07 -22.99
N ALA A 843 24.92 -23.66 -23.73
CA ALA A 843 25.64 -22.99 -24.82
C ALA A 843 24.72 -22.50 -25.96
N ASP A 844 23.56 -23.14 -26.14
CA ASP A 844 22.46 -22.75 -27.03
C ASP A 844 21.71 -21.48 -26.57
N ARG A 845 21.74 -21.18 -25.26
CA ARG A 845 21.08 -20.01 -24.65
C ARG A 845 22.00 -18.80 -24.51
N VAL A 846 23.30 -18.93 -24.80
CA VAL A 846 24.28 -17.84 -24.65
C VAL A 846 24.02 -16.73 -25.69
N ILE A 847 23.84 -15.50 -25.21
CA ILE A 847 23.64 -14.30 -26.04
C ILE A 847 24.98 -13.73 -26.49
N PHE A 848 26.00 -13.81 -25.63
CA PHE A 848 27.35 -13.31 -25.87
C PHE A 848 28.36 -14.02 -24.97
N HIS A 849 29.54 -14.34 -25.51
CA HIS A 849 30.65 -14.94 -24.77
C HIS A 849 31.93 -14.17 -25.10
N ASP A 850 32.56 -13.56 -24.10
CA ASP A 850 33.93 -13.05 -24.18
C ASP A 850 34.85 -14.03 -23.44
N HIS A 851 35.78 -14.64 -24.17
CA HIS A 851 36.71 -15.64 -23.66
C HIS A 851 37.98 -15.02 -23.02
N ASP A 852 38.10 -13.69 -22.93
CA ASP A 852 39.19 -13.01 -22.22
C ASP A 852 39.27 -13.48 -20.75
N PRO A 853 40.39 -14.08 -20.29
CA PRO A 853 40.47 -14.69 -18.96
C PRO A 853 40.51 -13.67 -17.82
N GLU A 854 40.78 -12.39 -18.09
CA GLU A 854 40.87 -11.33 -17.08
C GLU A 854 39.67 -10.37 -17.10
N ASN A 855 39.08 -10.14 -18.28
CA ASN A 855 38.04 -9.14 -18.51
C ASN A 855 36.81 -9.67 -19.26
N GLY A 856 36.78 -10.97 -19.59
CA GLY A 856 35.69 -11.64 -20.28
C GLY A 856 34.58 -12.14 -19.36
N PHE A 857 33.43 -12.40 -19.96
CA PHE A 857 32.19 -12.77 -19.30
C PHE A 857 31.21 -13.41 -20.31
N VAL A 858 30.25 -14.17 -19.79
CA VAL A 858 29.15 -14.77 -20.56
C VAL A 858 27.85 -14.06 -20.20
N ILE A 859 27.08 -13.63 -21.20
CA ILE A 859 25.71 -13.11 -21.03
C ILE A 859 24.72 -14.15 -21.55
N LEU A 860 23.76 -14.52 -20.72
CA LEU A 860 22.66 -15.43 -21.05
C LEU A 860 21.37 -15.04 -20.33
N PRO A 861 20.18 -15.49 -20.79
CA PRO A 861 18.93 -15.19 -20.13
C PRO A 861 18.74 -15.99 -18.84
N ASP A 862 18.38 -15.29 -17.76
CA ASP A 862 18.16 -15.88 -16.44
C ASP A 862 16.93 -16.82 -16.47
N MET A 863 16.93 -17.87 -15.63
CA MET A 863 15.81 -18.81 -15.52
C MET A 863 14.48 -18.16 -15.08
N LYS A 864 14.52 -16.92 -14.57
CA LYS A 864 13.35 -16.12 -14.18
C LYS A 864 12.67 -15.41 -15.36
N TRP A 865 13.30 -15.32 -16.54
CA TRP A 865 12.74 -14.61 -17.69
C TRP A 865 11.69 -15.43 -18.43
N ASP A 866 10.56 -14.81 -18.78
CA ASP A 866 9.47 -15.42 -19.56
C ASP A 866 9.51 -15.06 -21.06
N GLY A 867 10.52 -14.31 -21.50
CA GLY A 867 10.76 -13.99 -22.91
C GLY A 867 10.21 -12.64 -23.40
N ARG A 868 9.50 -11.88 -22.56
CA ARG A 868 8.96 -10.54 -22.91
C ARG A 868 9.99 -9.42 -22.65
N ASN A 869 9.84 -8.26 -23.30
CA ASN A 869 10.83 -7.17 -23.16
C ASN A 869 10.64 -6.40 -21.85
N GLU A 870 9.41 -6.31 -21.38
CA GLU A 870 8.93 -5.59 -20.21
C GLU A 870 9.48 -6.23 -18.93
N THR A 871 9.62 -7.56 -18.96
CA THR A 871 10.14 -8.45 -17.92
C THR A 871 11.61 -8.85 -18.15
N LEU A 872 12.33 -8.22 -19.09
CA LEU A 872 13.68 -8.64 -19.50
C LEU A 872 14.58 -8.86 -18.28
N TYR A 873 15.16 -10.06 -18.21
CA TYR A 873 16.06 -10.47 -17.12
C TYR A 873 17.16 -11.37 -17.68
N TRP A 874 18.34 -10.81 -17.89
CA TRP A 874 19.56 -11.56 -18.25
C TRP A 874 20.56 -11.53 -17.09
N VAL A 875 21.55 -12.42 -17.14
CA VAL A 875 22.68 -12.45 -16.21
C VAL A 875 23.99 -12.45 -17.00
N ALA A 876 24.95 -11.65 -16.55
CA ALA A 876 26.34 -11.67 -16.99
C ALA A 876 27.20 -12.33 -15.91
N ILE A 877 28.02 -13.32 -16.27
CA ILE A 877 28.87 -14.10 -15.36
C ILE A 877 30.33 -13.92 -15.79
N SER A 878 31.24 -13.57 -14.87
CA SER A 878 32.66 -13.38 -15.22
C SER A 878 33.38 -14.69 -15.52
N MET A 879 34.32 -14.67 -16.47
CA MET A 879 35.27 -15.78 -16.67
C MET A 879 36.17 -15.99 -15.43
N ARG A 880 36.51 -14.89 -14.75
CA ARG A 880 37.25 -14.88 -13.48
C ARG A 880 36.46 -15.53 -12.35
N SER A 881 37.15 -16.39 -11.59
CA SER A 881 36.65 -17.14 -10.43
C SER A 881 37.21 -16.66 -9.08
N ASP A 882 38.15 -15.71 -9.08
CA ASP A 882 38.68 -15.07 -7.85
C ASP A 882 37.73 -14.01 -7.27
N ILE A 883 36.76 -13.55 -8.08
CA ILE A 883 35.74 -12.59 -7.68
C ILE A 883 34.53 -13.34 -7.09
N LEU A 884 34.44 -13.39 -5.76
CA LEU A 884 33.41 -14.15 -5.04
C LEU A 884 32.13 -13.34 -4.79
N SER A 885 32.27 -12.05 -4.53
CA SER A 885 31.16 -11.12 -4.26
C SER A 885 31.61 -9.67 -4.46
N LEU A 886 30.71 -8.71 -4.15
CA LEU A 886 31.01 -7.28 -4.10
C LEU A 886 32.29 -6.94 -3.29
N ARG A 887 32.57 -7.68 -2.21
CA ARG A 887 33.78 -7.54 -1.37
C ARG A 887 35.09 -7.87 -2.09
N SER A 888 35.05 -8.63 -3.19
CA SER A 888 36.24 -8.93 -4.00
C SER A 888 36.61 -7.81 -4.97
N LEU A 889 35.71 -6.83 -5.22
CA LEU A 889 35.94 -5.80 -6.23
C LEU A 889 36.88 -4.69 -5.74
N SER A 890 38.08 -4.66 -6.30
CA SER A 890 39.03 -3.54 -6.27
C SER A 890 39.27 -2.97 -7.69
N SER A 891 40.10 -1.91 -7.80
CA SER A 891 40.42 -1.21 -9.06
C SER A 891 40.82 -2.08 -10.25
N GLN A 892 41.46 -3.23 -10.01
CA GLN A 892 41.87 -4.17 -11.08
C GLN A 892 40.70 -4.70 -11.93
N HIS A 893 39.46 -4.64 -11.43
CA HIS A 893 38.27 -5.14 -12.12
C HIS A 893 37.50 -4.07 -12.90
N VAL A 894 37.89 -2.79 -12.82
CA VAL A 894 37.16 -1.69 -13.49
C VAL A 894 37.10 -1.89 -15.02
N GLY A 895 38.11 -2.55 -15.60
CA GLY A 895 38.10 -2.98 -17.01
C GLY A 895 36.94 -3.93 -17.32
N LEU A 896 36.87 -5.08 -16.63
CA LEU A 896 35.77 -6.05 -16.69
C LEU A 896 34.40 -5.37 -16.50
N LEU A 897 34.23 -4.58 -15.44
CA LEU A 897 32.94 -3.95 -15.11
C LEU A 897 32.47 -2.99 -16.23
N LYS A 898 33.37 -2.19 -16.80
CA LYS A 898 33.05 -1.28 -17.91
C LYS A 898 32.77 -2.04 -19.21
N ARG A 899 33.57 -3.05 -19.57
CA ARG A 899 33.30 -3.89 -20.76
C ARG A 899 31.93 -4.57 -20.67
N LEU A 900 31.60 -5.14 -19.51
CA LEU A 900 30.32 -5.79 -19.23
C LEU A 900 29.15 -4.80 -19.41
N ARG A 901 29.26 -3.57 -18.89
CA ARG A 901 28.24 -2.52 -19.06
C ARG A 901 28.01 -2.19 -20.53
N GLU A 902 29.06 -1.83 -21.28
CA GLU A 902 28.92 -1.43 -22.69
C GLU A 902 28.43 -2.57 -23.58
N ALA A 903 28.89 -3.80 -23.33
CA ALA A 903 28.38 -4.98 -24.03
C ALA A 903 26.89 -5.21 -23.76
N SER A 904 26.45 -5.08 -22.49
CA SER A 904 25.04 -5.22 -22.12
C SER A 904 24.15 -4.18 -22.82
N TYR A 905 24.55 -2.91 -22.79
CA TYR A 905 23.86 -1.82 -23.48
C TYR A 905 23.74 -2.05 -24.99
N ARG A 906 24.81 -2.54 -25.63
CA ARG A 906 24.83 -2.87 -27.05
C ARG A 906 23.92 -4.07 -27.37
N LEU A 907 24.07 -5.17 -26.64
CA LEU A 907 23.36 -6.43 -26.91
C LEU A 907 21.85 -6.33 -26.66
N VAL A 908 21.41 -5.62 -25.62
CA VAL A 908 19.98 -5.38 -25.39
C VAL A 908 19.40 -4.53 -26.52
N LYS A 909 20.11 -3.49 -26.98
CA LYS A 909 19.65 -2.68 -28.11
C LYS A 909 19.56 -3.50 -29.41
N GLU A 910 20.52 -4.42 -29.64
CA GLU A 910 20.54 -5.31 -30.81
C GLU A 910 19.45 -6.41 -30.77
N LYS A 911 19.09 -6.93 -29.60
CA LYS A 911 18.24 -8.13 -29.46
C LYS A 911 16.83 -7.88 -28.93
N ALA A 912 16.64 -6.83 -28.13
CA ALA A 912 15.37 -6.49 -27.45
C ALA A 912 14.91 -5.05 -27.73
N ASN A 913 15.66 -4.27 -28.50
CA ASN A 913 15.35 -2.88 -28.91
C ASN A 913 15.09 -1.89 -27.75
N LEU A 914 15.58 -2.17 -26.54
CA LEU A 914 15.55 -1.23 -25.42
C LEU A 914 16.77 -0.32 -25.42
N SER A 915 16.61 0.91 -24.93
CA SER A 915 17.70 1.86 -24.73
C SER A 915 18.48 1.58 -23.43
N PRO A 916 19.72 2.09 -23.28
CA PRO A 916 20.48 2.00 -22.02
C PRO A 916 19.75 2.61 -20.80
N SER A 917 18.92 3.63 -20.99
CA SER A 917 18.14 4.24 -19.91
C SER A 917 16.89 3.44 -19.51
N GLN A 918 16.50 2.43 -20.30
CA GLN A 918 15.46 1.46 -19.96
C GLN A 918 16.03 0.23 -19.22
N LEU A 919 17.33 0.22 -18.87
CA LEU A 919 18.00 -0.88 -18.19
C LEU A 919 18.44 -0.55 -16.77
N ARG A 920 18.41 -1.59 -15.92
CA ARG A 920 18.89 -1.60 -14.54
C ARG A 920 19.96 -2.71 -14.43
N LEU A 921 21.22 -2.32 -14.33
CA LEU A 921 22.34 -3.24 -14.13
C LEU A 921 22.76 -3.23 -12.65
N PHE A 922 22.78 -4.39 -12.00
CA PHE A 922 23.06 -4.49 -10.56
C PHE A 922 23.70 -5.80 -10.12
N ILE A 923 24.39 -5.75 -8.99
CA ILE A 923 25.06 -6.87 -8.31
C ILE A 923 24.32 -7.15 -7.00
N HIS A 924 24.15 -8.43 -6.64
CA HIS A 924 23.57 -8.79 -5.35
C HIS A 924 24.61 -8.80 -4.21
N TYR A 925 24.21 -8.31 -3.04
CA TYR A 925 24.91 -8.52 -1.79
C TYR A 925 23.94 -8.85 -0.65
N GLN A 926 24.00 -10.01 0.01
CA GLN A 926 24.81 -11.19 -0.36
C GLN A 926 24.29 -11.84 -1.67
N PRO A 927 25.17 -12.43 -2.51
CA PRO A 927 24.76 -13.12 -3.73
C PRO A 927 24.15 -14.50 -3.44
N SER A 928 23.35 -15.02 -4.37
CA SER A 928 22.78 -16.38 -4.25
C SER A 928 23.79 -17.51 -4.47
N TYR A 929 24.94 -17.20 -5.09
CA TYR A 929 26.10 -18.07 -5.27
C TYR A 929 27.37 -17.21 -5.37
N TYR A 930 28.47 -17.68 -4.79
CA TYR A 930 29.71 -16.90 -4.68
C TYR A 930 30.64 -17.10 -5.88
N HIS A 931 30.15 -16.67 -7.05
CA HIS A 931 30.92 -16.45 -8.27
C HIS A 931 30.36 -15.19 -8.91
N PHE A 932 31.19 -14.21 -9.26
CA PHE A 932 30.71 -12.88 -9.62
C PHE A 932 29.78 -12.85 -10.85
N HIS A 933 28.66 -12.14 -10.67
CA HIS A 933 27.65 -11.97 -11.69
C HIS A 933 26.93 -10.62 -11.54
N VAL A 934 26.42 -10.12 -12.67
CA VAL A 934 25.63 -8.89 -12.77
C VAL A 934 24.27 -9.25 -13.38
N HIS A 935 23.20 -8.78 -12.76
CA HIS A 935 21.85 -8.88 -13.32
C HIS A 935 21.58 -7.68 -14.23
N ILE A 936 21.01 -7.96 -15.40
CA ILE A 936 20.63 -6.98 -16.41
C ILE A 936 19.12 -7.07 -16.55
N THR A 937 18.37 -6.10 -16.03
CA THR A 937 16.90 -6.11 -16.10
C THR A 937 16.31 -4.87 -16.76
N ALA A 938 15.12 -5.01 -17.36
CA ALA A 938 14.34 -3.85 -17.75
C ALA A 938 13.94 -3.02 -16.53
N VAL A 939 13.99 -1.69 -16.64
CA VAL A 939 13.50 -0.76 -15.60
C VAL A 939 11.99 -0.96 -15.39
N ALA A 940 11.25 -1.26 -16.47
CA ALA A 940 9.83 -1.60 -16.46
C ALA A 940 9.49 -2.78 -15.54
N PHE A 941 10.40 -3.75 -15.39
CA PHE A 941 10.29 -4.82 -14.40
C PHE A 941 10.57 -4.24 -13.00
N SER A 942 9.54 -3.58 -12.43
CA SER A 942 9.63 -2.80 -11.19
C SER A 942 9.74 -3.66 -9.91
N ASP A 943 9.35 -4.92 -10.02
CA ASP A 943 9.33 -5.96 -8.99
C ASP A 943 10.31 -7.11 -9.29
N ALA A 944 11.20 -6.92 -10.28
CA ALA A 944 12.21 -7.89 -10.68
C ALA A 944 12.94 -8.52 -9.46
N PRO A 945 12.95 -9.86 -9.31
CA PRO A 945 13.42 -10.50 -8.10
C PRO A 945 14.85 -10.11 -7.70
N GLY A 946 14.96 -9.47 -6.53
CA GLY A 946 16.22 -9.05 -5.91
C GLY A 946 16.60 -7.57 -6.06
N VAL A 947 15.84 -6.76 -6.81
CA VAL A 947 16.07 -5.31 -7.03
C VAL A 947 15.92 -4.43 -5.75
N VAL A 948 15.58 -5.02 -4.60
CA VAL A 948 15.32 -4.30 -3.34
C VAL A 948 16.58 -3.59 -2.84
N SER A 949 16.42 -2.36 -2.34
CA SER A 949 17.49 -1.62 -1.65
C SER A 949 17.97 -2.39 -0.42
N GLY A 950 19.29 -2.47 -0.21
CA GLY A 950 19.87 -3.40 0.76
C GLY A 950 19.96 -4.85 0.26
N GLN A 951 19.80 -5.08 -1.05
CA GLN A 951 20.22 -6.32 -1.70
C GLN A 951 20.84 -6.06 -3.07
N ALA A 952 20.32 -5.10 -3.85
CA ALA A 952 20.87 -4.68 -5.14
C ALA A 952 21.81 -3.48 -5.04
N HIS A 953 22.98 -3.58 -5.67
CA HIS A 953 23.94 -2.48 -5.85
C HIS A 953 24.11 -2.17 -7.35
N LEU A 954 23.79 -0.94 -7.78
CA LEU A 954 23.84 -0.54 -9.19
C LEU A 954 25.27 -0.55 -9.74
N LEU A 955 25.47 -1.10 -10.93
CA LEU A 955 26.80 -1.31 -11.53
C LEU A 955 27.58 0.02 -11.70
N ASP A 956 26.93 1.09 -12.15
CA ASP A 956 27.56 2.39 -12.32
C ASP A 956 28.00 3.01 -10.98
N THR A 957 27.24 2.81 -9.91
CA THR A 957 27.63 3.21 -8.55
C THR A 957 28.81 2.39 -8.06
N VAL A 958 28.84 1.08 -8.35
CA VAL A 958 29.95 0.18 -8.01
C VAL A 958 31.24 0.59 -8.74
N ILE A 959 31.16 0.89 -10.04
CA ILE A 959 32.28 1.42 -10.83
C ILE A 959 32.78 2.74 -10.24
N ASN A 960 31.89 3.73 -10.08
CA ASN A 960 32.23 5.05 -9.55
C ASN A 960 32.90 4.99 -8.16
N ASN A 961 32.38 4.15 -7.27
CA ASN A 961 32.95 4.00 -5.92
C ASN A 961 34.38 3.46 -5.94
N ILE A 962 34.67 2.51 -6.84
CA ILE A 962 36.02 1.95 -7.02
C ILE A 962 36.96 2.94 -7.73
N GLU A 963 36.45 3.78 -8.63
CA GLU A 963 37.24 4.84 -9.28
C GLU A 963 37.58 6.00 -8.33
N LEU A 964 36.71 6.31 -7.36
CA LEU A 964 36.99 7.25 -6.28
C LEU A 964 37.92 6.67 -5.21
N TYR A 965 37.73 5.39 -4.85
CA TYR A 965 38.50 4.69 -3.81
C TYR A 965 38.83 3.26 -4.27
N PRO A 966 40.07 2.97 -4.70
CA PRO A 966 40.48 1.67 -5.27
C PRO A 966 40.17 0.42 -4.44
N ASP A 967 40.00 0.58 -3.12
CA ASP A 967 39.66 -0.47 -2.15
C ASP A 967 38.36 -0.18 -1.37
N TYR A 968 37.41 0.52 -1.99
CA TYR A 968 36.13 0.93 -1.38
C TYR A 968 35.39 -0.23 -0.73
N TYR A 969 35.16 -1.32 -1.45
CA TYR A 969 34.31 -2.42 -0.97
C TYR A 969 34.97 -3.29 0.10
N GLN A 970 36.29 -3.23 0.22
CA GLN A 970 37.03 -3.87 1.32
C GLN A 970 36.90 -3.05 2.62
N LYS A 971 36.71 -1.73 2.54
CA LYS A 971 36.61 -0.82 3.69
C LYS A 971 35.19 -0.37 4.05
N ALA A 972 34.24 -0.42 3.12
CA ALA A 972 32.88 0.03 3.35
C ALA A 972 32.15 -0.87 4.36
N THR A 973 31.31 -0.28 5.21
CA THR A 973 30.27 -1.03 5.93
C THR A 973 29.11 -1.25 4.97
N ILE A 974 28.77 -2.51 4.66
CA ILE A 974 27.78 -2.85 3.64
C ILE A 974 26.53 -3.44 4.32
N PRO A 975 25.36 -2.78 4.23
CA PRO A 975 24.14 -3.30 4.81
C PRO A 975 23.43 -4.25 3.84
N PHE A 976 22.97 -5.41 4.33
CA PHE A 976 22.23 -6.39 3.53
C PHE A 976 21.01 -6.99 4.24
N VAL A 977 19.96 -7.31 3.47
CA VAL A 977 18.77 -8.03 3.93
C VAL A 977 19.03 -9.54 3.94
N ILE A 978 18.69 -10.23 5.04
CA ILE A 978 18.79 -11.70 5.12
C ILE A 978 17.66 -12.31 5.95
N GLY A 979 17.36 -13.59 5.75
CA GLY A 979 16.36 -14.32 6.54
C GLY A 979 16.91 -14.78 7.90
N GLU A 980 16.07 -14.78 8.94
CA GLU A 980 16.45 -15.23 10.29
C GLU A 980 16.97 -16.67 10.34
N LYS A 981 16.44 -17.56 9.50
CA LYS A 981 16.85 -18.98 9.46
C LYS A 981 18.11 -19.24 8.63
N HIS A 982 18.72 -18.20 8.05
CA HIS A 982 19.91 -18.37 7.22
C HIS A 982 21.17 -18.60 8.09
N PRO A 983 22.06 -19.57 7.78
CA PRO A 983 23.21 -19.91 8.63
C PRO A 983 24.24 -18.78 8.87
N LEU A 984 24.20 -17.72 8.06
CA LEU A 984 25.03 -16.53 8.26
C LEU A 984 24.49 -15.62 9.39
N THR A 985 23.16 -15.60 9.60
CA THR A 985 22.48 -14.63 10.46
C THR A 985 22.84 -14.81 11.94
N SER A 986 22.98 -16.05 12.41
CA SER A 986 23.40 -16.36 13.78
C SER A 986 24.78 -15.79 14.12
N GLY A 987 25.72 -15.76 13.16
CA GLY A 987 27.05 -15.18 13.36
C GLY A 987 27.05 -13.66 13.64
N PHE A 988 25.98 -12.96 13.28
CA PHE A 988 25.75 -11.55 13.58
C PHE A 988 24.86 -11.33 14.82
N SER A 989 24.34 -12.39 15.45
CA SER A 989 23.42 -12.30 16.61
C SER A 989 24.11 -12.45 17.98
N GLU A 990 25.42 -12.70 18.02
CA GLU A 990 26.17 -13.03 19.24
C GLU A 990 27.17 -11.93 19.70
N LYS A 991 27.11 -10.70 19.16
CA LYS A 991 28.03 -9.59 19.48
C LYS A 991 27.36 -8.22 19.48
#